data_AF-A0A212L8K9-F1
#
_entry.id   AF-A0A212L8K9-F1
#
_cell.length_a   1.000
_cell.length_b   1.000
_cell.length_c   1.000
_cell.angle_alpha   90.00
_cell.angle_beta   90.00
_cell.angle_gamma   90.00
#
_symmetry.space_group_name_H-M   'P 1'
#
loop_
_entity.id
_entity.type
_entity.pdbx_description
1 polymer ?
#
loop_
_entity_poly.entity_id
_entity_poly.type
_entity_poly.pdbx_seq_one_letter_code
_entity_poly.pdbx_strand_id
1 'polypeptide(L)'
;MNALTYNIIAGLLVASVLFGLRLMNKVPTAVRGNLFCASAMGLAILVTMFKDGSMTSPTLWLAIAVGMTLGLTLSNKVKMIQMPQMVAFLHGIGGGAAAIVSFLVLTDTGAPTAFERGSACLAMAMGMTTITGSFVAAGKLHQILPQKPIILPDHTRIILSILGVMGFSVLMGTVFPHFLFGFFIFMMLLSGTAFGIGFTIRVGGADMPITISLLNSMGGVCAAIAGFAVSDPLLVAIGGIIGSSGFLLTRIMCKAMNRKLLSILLGESSVVTPAGKAAPKAAAAAAPAPVKSTEAEVAKLVQNAKNVIIVPGYGMALAQAQYKVKQLADLLESKGAKVSYGIHPVAGRMPGHMNVLLAEANVDYENLLEMDTVNPMFADADLVVIVGANDVVNPAANSAEGTPIYGMPILDAEKAKNIIICNYDSKPGYAGVPNPLYERAGVHLMLGDAAKTFDTLLHYAQGNAPADQSAAPSGGDSKEAAAAKLVHNAKSVIIVPGYGMALAQAQHKVKQLADTLEAKGVKVSYGIHPVAGRMPGHMNVLLAEANVDYEDLLEMDTVNPMFAETDLVVVIGANDVVNPAANTAEGTPIYGMPILKAEEAKGIIICNYDDKPGYAGVPNPLYTREGVILMTGDAAKTVDRLVSFAQGESPAAAPSSGDSKEAAAAKLVQNAKNVVIVPGYGMALAQAQYKVKQLADLLESKGAKVSYGIHPVAGRMPGHMNVLLAEANVDYEHLLEMDTVNPMFAESDLVVIVGANDVVNPAANSAEGTPIYGMPILKAEEARNIIICNYDDKPGYAGVPNPLYTRDGVILMTGDASKSFDKLLAYAQGESPAG
;
A
#
# COMPACT_ATOMS: atom_id res chain seq x y z
N MET A 1 -2.84 34.12 -43.25
CA MET A 1 -4.11 34.66 -42.68
C MET A 1 -3.87 36.09 -42.21
N ASN A 2 -4.81 37.03 -42.39
CA ASN A 2 -4.60 38.40 -41.90
C ASN A 2 -4.70 38.47 -40.35
N ALA A 3 -4.11 39.49 -39.74
CA ALA A 3 -4.05 39.62 -38.28
C ALA A 3 -5.44 39.78 -37.64
N LEU A 4 -6.36 40.49 -38.29
CA LEU A 4 -7.72 40.71 -37.79
C LEU A 4 -8.49 39.39 -37.67
N THR A 5 -8.47 38.56 -38.72
CA THR A 5 -9.12 37.24 -38.74
C THR A 5 -8.49 36.32 -37.68
N TYR A 6 -7.16 36.32 -37.55
CA TYR A 6 -6.50 35.55 -36.49
C TYR A 6 -6.97 35.98 -35.10
N ASN A 7 -6.99 37.28 -34.82
CA ASN A 7 -7.38 37.80 -33.50
C ASN A 7 -8.85 37.51 -33.17
N ILE A 8 -9.74 37.55 -34.16
CA ILE A 8 -11.15 37.16 -33.99
C ILE A 8 -11.24 35.68 -33.63
N ILE A 9 -10.56 34.81 -34.38
CA ILE A 9 -10.55 33.36 -34.11
C ILE A 9 -9.94 33.09 -32.72
N ALA A 10 -8.82 33.71 -32.39
CA ALA A 10 -8.16 33.61 -31.09
C ALA A 10 -9.11 34.02 -29.95
N GLY A 11 -9.85 35.13 -30.10
CA GLY A 11 -10.86 35.56 -29.13
C GLY A 11 -11.97 34.53 -28.94
N LEU A 12 -12.46 33.91 -30.01
CA LEU A 12 -13.46 32.83 -29.94
C LEU A 12 -12.91 31.56 -29.28
N LEU A 13 -11.66 31.20 -29.54
CA LEU A 13 -10.98 30.07 -28.91
C LEU A 13 -10.78 30.30 -27.41
N VAL A 14 -10.36 31.51 -27.02
CA VAL A 14 -10.24 31.93 -25.61
C VAL A 14 -11.60 31.86 -24.92
N ALA A 15 -12.66 32.38 -25.56
CA ALA A 15 -14.01 32.27 -25.03
C ALA A 15 -14.48 30.81 -24.90
N SER A 16 -14.09 29.95 -25.86
CA SER A 16 -14.39 28.51 -25.83
C SER A 16 -13.69 27.79 -24.68
N VAL A 17 -12.41 28.13 -24.40
CA VAL A 17 -11.68 27.61 -23.24
C VAL A 17 -12.32 28.08 -21.94
N LEU A 18 -12.66 29.37 -21.81
CA LEU A 18 -13.35 29.89 -20.62
C LEU A 18 -14.71 29.22 -20.41
N PHE A 19 -15.45 29.00 -21.49
CA PHE A 19 -16.72 28.27 -21.45
C PHE A 19 -16.51 26.81 -21.02
N GLY A 20 -15.50 26.13 -21.57
CA GLY A 20 -15.10 24.79 -21.16
C GLY A 20 -14.74 24.71 -19.68
N LEU A 21 -13.91 25.63 -19.18
CA LEU A 21 -13.57 25.73 -17.75
C LEU A 21 -14.81 25.98 -16.87
N ARG A 22 -15.74 26.83 -17.31
CA ARG A 22 -17.01 27.04 -16.61
C ARG A 22 -17.84 25.75 -16.53
N LEU A 23 -17.86 24.95 -17.59
CA LEU A 23 -18.53 23.65 -17.59
C LEU A 23 -17.83 22.63 -16.68
N MET A 24 -16.51 22.74 -16.51
CA MET A 24 -15.73 21.90 -15.59
C MET A 24 -16.03 22.18 -14.11
N ASN A 25 -16.61 23.33 -13.77
CA ASN A 25 -17.02 23.65 -12.40
C ASN A 25 -18.26 22.86 -11.93
N LYS A 26 -18.93 22.15 -12.82
CA LYS A 26 -20.07 21.29 -12.47
C LYS A 26 -19.83 19.88 -12.98
N VAL A 27 -19.99 18.91 -12.10
CA VAL A 27 -19.75 17.49 -12.40
C VAL A 27 -20.49 17.02 -13.66
N PRO A 28 -21.81 17.24 -13.85
CA PRO A 28 -22.52 16.69 -15.00
C PRO A 28 -22.03 17.25 -16.35
N THR A 29 -21.42 18.43 -16.32
CA THR A 29 -20.91 19.10 -17.52
C THR A 29 -19.40 18.99 -17.67
N ALA A 30 -18.69 18.39 -16.71
CA ALA A 30 -17.23 18.42 -16.67
C ALA A 30 -16.57 17.71 -17.86
N VAL A 31 -17.09 16.55 -18.26
CA VAL A 31 -16.60 15.82 -19.44
C VAL A 31 -16.78 16.65 -20.73
N ARG A 32 -17.95 17.29 -20.88
CA ARG A 32 -18.22 18.18 -22.02
C ARG A 32 -17.30 19.39 -21.99
N GLY A 33 -17.10 19.98 -20.81
CA GLY A 33 -16.18 21.10 -20.60
C GLY A 33 -14.75 20.77 -21.01
N ASN A 34 -14.26 19.60 -20.60
CA ASN A 34 -12.95 19.10 -21.01
C ASN A 34 -12.86 18.90 -22.53
N LEU A 35 -13.89 18.31 -23.14
CA LEU A 35 -13.94 18.14 -24.60
C LEU A 35 -13.93 19.48 -25.35
N PHE A 36 -14.63 20.50 -24.83
CA PHE A 36 -14.59 21.87 -25.36
C PHE A 36 -13.18 22.46 -25.29
N CYS A 37 -12.51 22.35 -24.13
CA CYS A 37 -11.13 22.82 -23.96
C CYS A 37 -10.15 22.09 -24.89
N ALA A 38 -10.26 20.77 -24.99
CA ALA A 38 -9.41 19.95 -25.86
C ALA A 38 -9.59 20.29 -27.34
N SER A 39 -10.86 20.46 -27.77
CA SER A 39 -11.19 20.85 -29.15
C SER A 39 -10.69 22.25 -29.47
N ALA A 40 -10.87 23.21 -28.55
CA ALA A 40 -10.37 24.57 -28.70
C ALA A 40 -8.84 24.60 -28.78
N MET A 41 -8.13 23.80 -27.98
CA MET A 41 -6.68 23.69 -28.03
C MET A 41 -6.18 23.05 -29.33
N GLY A 42 -6.83 21.97 -29.78
CA GLY A 42 -6.53 21.35 -31.07
C GLY A 42 -6.72 22.33 -32.23
N LEU A 43 -7.81 23.08 -32.22
CA LEU A 43 -8.07 24.11 -33.23
C LEU A 43 -7.09 25.28 -33.13
N ALA A 44 -6.69 25.70 -31.92
CA ALA A 44 -5.66 26.70 -31.71
C ALA A 44 -4.34 26.31 -32.39
N ILE A 45 -3.88 25.08 -32.18
CA ILE A 45 -2.66 24.56 -32.83
C ILE A 45 -2.79 24.64 -34.35
N LEU A 46 -3.90 24.16 -34.92
CA LEU A 46 -4.12 24.18 -36.37
C LEU A 46 -4.20 25.61 -36.94
N VAL A 47 -4.90 26.52 -36.26
CA VAL A 47 -5.04 27.92 -36.69
C VAL A 47 -3.69 28.63 -36.67
N THR A 48 -2.86 28.39 -35.65
CA THR A 48 -1.49 28.91 -35.58
C THR A 48 -0.61 28.33 -36.69
N MET A 49 -0.68 27.02 -36.93
CA MET A 49 0.07 26.39 -38.04
C MET A 49 -0.33 26.94 -39.41
N PHE A 50 -1.61 27.24 -39.61
CA PHE A 50 -2.11 27.84 -40.84
C PHE A 50 -1.67 29.31 -40.98
N LYS A 51 -1.67 30.07 -39.88
CA LYS A 51 -1.21 31.46 -39.86
C LYS A 51 0.26 31.57 -40.30
N ASP A 52 1.10 30.71 -39.74
CA ASP A 52 2.55 30.77 -39.91
C ASP A 52 3.04 29.98 -41.13
N GLY A 53 2.13 29.35 -41.88
CA GLY A 53 2.46 28.56 -43.07
C GLY A 53 3.20 27.26 -42.76
N SER A 54 3.21 26.82 -41.49
CA SER A 54 3.99 25.67 -41.02
C SER A 54 3.28 24.32 -41.23
N MET A 55 2.05 24.31 -41.76
CA MET A 55 1.29 23.08 -42.03
C MET A 55 2.00 22.09 -42.96
N THR A 56 2.84 22.58 -43.86
CA THR A 56 3.59 21.73 -44.81
C THR A 56 4.90 21.20 -44.24
N SER A 57 5.29 21.59 -43.02
CA SER A 57 6.56 21.21 -42.40
C SER A 57 6.52 19.75 -41.90
N PRO A 58 7.29 18.81 -42.49
CA PRO A 58 7.30 17.42 -42.04
C PRO A 58 7.95 17.26 -40.66
N THR A 59 8.95 18.10 -40.34
CA THR A 59 9.65 18.07 -39.05
C THR A 59 8.74 18.48 -37.90
N LEU A 60 7.85 19.45 -38.12
CA LEU A 60 6.85 19.85 -37.12
C LEU A 60 5.85 18.73 -36.85
N TRP A 61 5.31 18.09 -37.90
CA TRP A 61 4.40 16.95 -37.72
C TRP A 61 5.06 15.77 -37.02
N LEU A 62 6.34 15.49 -37.32
CA LEU A 62 7.09 14.47 -36.60
C LEU A 62 7.24 14.81 -35.11
N ALA A 63 7.58 16.06 -34.78
CA ALA A 63 7.68 16.50 -33.38
C ALA A 63 6.34 16.39 -32.64
N ILE A 64 5.23 16.79 -33.28
CA ILE A 64 3.88 16.64 -32.75
C ILE A 64 3.56 15.15 -32.54
N ALA A 65 3.85 14.29 -33.52
CA ALA A 65 3.58 12.86 -33.42
C ALA A 65 4.37 12.19 -32.27
N VAL A 66 5.65 12.54 -32.11
CA VAL A 66 6.48 12.04 -31.00
C VAL A 66 5.94 12.53 -29.66
N GLY A 67 5.66 13.83 -29.52
CA GLY A 67 5.10 14.41 -28.30
C GLY A 67 3.73 13.81 -27.94
N MET A 68 2.85 13.63 -28.92
CA MET A 68 1.54 13.02 -28.76
C MET A 68 1.65 11.54 -28.33
N THR A 69 2.55 10.77 -28.95
CA THR A 69 2.77 9.36 -28.60
C THR A 69 3.30 9.24 -27.16
N LEU A 70 4.28 10.05 -26.78
CA LEU A 70 4.80 10.07 -25.40
C LEU A 70 3.73 10.50 -24.40
N GLY A 71 2.95 11.54 -24.72
CA GLY A 71 1.87 12.02 -23.86
C GLY A 71 0.76 10.98 -23.65
N LEU A 72 0.29 10.34 -24.72
CA LEU A 72 -0.76 9.32 -24.65
C LEU A 72 -0.29 8.06 -23.92
N THR A 73 0.93 7.61 -24.19
CA THR A 73 1.47 6.43 -23.50
C THR A 73 1.65 6.68 -22.01
N LEU A 74 2.10 7.88 -21.62
CA LEU A 74 2.24 8.26 -20.22
C LEU A 74 0.86 8.39 -19.55
N SER A 75 -0.09 9.08 -20.18
CA SER A 75 -1.44 9.27 -19.65
C SER A 75 -2.18 7.95 -19.41
N ASN A 76 -1.98 6.94 -20.26
CA ASN A 76 -2.70 5.67 -20.17
C ASN A 76 -2.09 4.69 -19.15
N LYS A 77 -0.80 4.85 -18.80
CA LYS A 77 -0.09 3.93 -17.88
C LYS A 77 -0.10 4.38 -16.42
N VAL A 78 -0.38 5.65 -16.17
CA VAL A 78 -0.27 6.26 -14.83
C VAL A 78 -1.49 5.93 -14.00
N LYS A 79 -1.27 5.44 -12.78
CA LYS A 79 -2.35 5.13 -11.83
C LYS A 79 -2.95 6.41 -11.25
N MET A 80 -4.23 6.41 -10.87
CA MET A 80 -4.91 7.61 -10.33
C MET A 80 -4.23 8.17 -9.07
N ILE A 81 -3.65 7.31 -8.22
CA ILE A 81 -2.86 7.74 -7.05
C ILE A 81 -1.58 8.53 -7.41
N GLN A 82 -1.08 8.37 -8.64
CA GLN A 82 0.11 9.01 -9.17
C GLN A 82 -0.18 10.33 -9.91
N MET A 83 -1.46 10.71 -10.04
CA MET A 83 -1.87 11.95 -10.70
C MET A 83 -1.18 13.22 -10.18
N PRO A 84 -0.96 13.41 -8.87
CA PRO A 84 -0.28 14.60 -8.36
C PRO A 84 1.11 14.83 -8.99
N GLN A 85 1.97 13.80 -9.02
CA GLN A 85 3.29 13.95 -9.63
C GLN A 85 3.24 14.06 -11.16
N MET A 86 2.23 13.46 -11.79
CA MET A 86 2.05 13.55 -13.24
C MET A 86 1.71 14.98 -13.66
N VAL A 87 0.79 15.62 -12.94
CA VAL A 87 0.42 17.02 -13.17
C VAL A 87 1.63 17.93 -12.99
N ALA A 88 2.41 17.74 -11.92
CA ALA A 88 3.66 18.48 -11.71
C ALA A 88 4.63 18.28 -12.88
N PHE A 89 4.87 17.04 -13.30
CA PHE A 89 5.78 16.73 -14.41
C PHE A 89 5.36 17.38 -15.73
N LEU A 90 4.09 17.24 -16.12
CA LEU A 90 3.54 17.82 -17.36
C LEU A 90 3.59 19.35 -17.35
N HIS A 91 3.30 19.97 -16.20
CA HIS A 91 3.43 21.41 -16.05
C HIS A 91 4.88 21.89 -16.23
N GLY A 92 5.84 21.15 -15.67
CA GLY A 92 7.25 21.44 -15.86
C GLY A 92 7.68 21.47 -17.33
N ILE A 93 7.17 20.54 -18.14
CA ILE A 93 7.42 20.52 -19.60
C ILE A 93 6.90 21.80 -20.28
N GLY A 94 5.72 22.29 -19.87
CA GLY A 94 5.18 23.56 -20.35
C GLY A 94 6.09 24.77 -20.06
N GLY A 95 6.65 24.83 -18.85
CA GLY A 95 7.66 25.84 -18.49
C GLY A 95 8.95 25.72 -19.32
N GLY A 96 9.39 24.48 -19.59
CA GLY A 96 10.52 24.21 -20.49
C GLY A 96 10.26 24.68 -21.92
N ALA A 97 9.06 24.45 -22.45
CA ALA A 97 8.65 24.93 -23.77
C ALA A 97 8.70 26.47 -23.85
N ALA A 98 8.22 27.17 -22.82
CA ALA A 98 8.32 28.64 -22.74
C ALA A 98 9.78 29.12 -22.68
N ALA A 99 10.67 28.41 -21.98
CA ALA A 99 12.09 28.73 -21.96
C ALA A 99 12.76 28.53 -23.32
N ILE A 100 12.41 27.46 -24.05
CA ILE A 100 12.92 27.20 -25.40
C ILE A 100 12.43 28.26 -26.39
N VAL A 101 11.14 28.60 -26.37
CA VAL A 101 10.58 29.67 -27.22
C VAL A 101 11.30 31.00 -26.95
N SER A 102 11.50 31.33 -25.66
CA SER A 102 12.20 32.55 -25.27
C SER A 102 13.67 32.56 -25.71
N PHE A 103 14.34 31.41 -25.66
CA PHE A 103 15.69 31.25 -26.18
C PHE A 103 15.75 31.54 -27.68
N LEU A 104 14.83 30.97 -28.45
CA LEU A 104 14.76 31.21 -29.89
C LEU A 104 14.46 32.68 -30.23
N VAL A 105 13.61 33.37 -29.45
CA VAL A 105 13.37 34.81 -29.62
C VAL A 105 14.63 35.64 -29.38
N LEU A 106 15.48 35.22 -28.44
CA LEU A 106 16.73 35.95 -28.19
C LEU A 106 17.81 35.66 -29.23
N THR A 107 17.85 34.44 -29.79
CA THR A 107 18.97 34.01 -30.65
C THR A 107 18.68 34.04 -32.15
N ASP A 108 17.42 33.90 -32.57
CA ASP A 108 17.07 33.53 -33.95
C ASP A 108 16.04 34.46 -34.62
N THR A 109 15.24 35.24 -33.88
CA THR A 109 14.17 36.07 -34.48
C THR A 109 14.62 37.45 -35.00
N GLY A 110 15.91 37.65 -35.29
CA GLY A 110 16.45 38.93 -35.77
C GLY A 110 16.62 39.97 -34.65
N ALA A 111 16.04 41.18 -34.80
CA ALA A 111 16.15 42.28 -33.84
C ALA A 111 14.82 42.50 -33.07
N PRO A 112 14.56 41.75 -31.99
CA PRO A 112 13.33 41.91 -31.22
C PRO A 112 13.24 43.31 -30.61
N THR A 113 12.03 43.85 -30.52
CA THR A 113 11.77 45.11 -29.83
C THR A 113 12.23 45.03 -28.37
N ALA A 114 12.44 46.18 -27.72
CA ALA A 114 12.84 46.19 -26.31
C ALA A 114 11.83 45.46 -25.41
N PHE A 115 10.54 45.53 -25.75
CA PHE A 115 9.47 44.84 -25.03
C PHE A 115 9.49 43.32 -25.26
N GLU A 116 9.59 42.86 -26.50
CA GLU A 116 9.66 41.42 -26.82
C GLU A 116 10.90 40.79 -26.19
N ARG A 117 12.05 41.48 -26.27
CA ARG A 117 13.29 41.03 -25.66
C ARG A 117 13.19 40.94 -24.14
N GLY A 118 12.67 41.98 -23.48
CA GLY A 118 12.48 41.95 -22.03
C GLY A 118 11.54 40.83 -21.60
N SER A 119 10.49 40.60 -22.37
CA SER A 119 9.55 39.49 -22.17
C SER A 119 10.25 38.13 -22.36
N ALA A 120 11.06 37.96 -23.40
CA ALA A 120 11.83 36.73 -23.63
C ALA A 120 12.84 36.45 -22.50
N CYS A 121 13.61 37.45 -22.07
CA CYS A 121 14.54 37.30 -20.95
C CYS A 121 13.81 36.84 -19.67
N LEU A 122 12.69 37.47 -19.34
CA LEU A 122 11.89 37.11 -18.18
C LEU A 122 11.26 35.73 -18.30
N ALA A 123 10.64 35.41 -19.45
CA ALA A 123 10.02 34.11 -19.70
C ALA A 123 11.05 32.96 -19.71
N MET A 124 12.29 33.20 -20.17
CA MET A 124 13.36 32.21 -20.09
C MET A 124 13.70 31.85 -18.64
N ALA A 125 13.96 32.86 -17.81
CA ALA A 125 14.31 32.67 -16.41
C ALA A 125 13.16 32.00 -15.61
N MET A 126 11.93 32.45 -15.85
CA MET A 126 10.73 31.86 -15.25
C MET A 126 10.43 30.45 -15.76
N GLY A 127 10.66 30.18 -17.05
CA GLY A 127 10.47 28.86 -17.64
C GLY A 127 11.41 27.82 -17.04
N MET A 128 12.70 28.19 -16.86
CA MET A 128 13.68 27.35 -16.17
C MET A 128 13.35 27.13 -14.70
N THR A 129 12.86 28.16 -14.00
CA THR A 129 12.35 28.01 -12.63
C THR A 129 11.19 27.01 -12.57
N THR A 130 10.28 27.08 -13.55
CA THR A 130 9.06 26.28 -13.58
C THR A 130 9.37 24.81 -13.87
N ILE A 131 10.20 24.51 -14.86
CA ILE A 131 10.57 23.11 -15.19
C ILE A 131 11.32 22.45 -14.03
N THR A 132 12.34 23.10 -13.47
CA THR A 132 13.15 22.46 -12.43
C THR A 132 12.40 22.38 -11.11
N GLY A 133 11.63 23.40 -10.74
CA GLY A 133 10.77 23.35 -9.57
C GLY A 133 9.73 22.24 -9.68
N SER A 134 9.07 22.12 -10.83
CA SER A 134 8.05 21.09 -11.04
C SER A 134 8.63 19.68 -11.05
N PHE A 135 9.84 19.48 -11.58
CA PHE A 135 10.52 18.19 -11.54
C PHE A 135 10.95 17.80 -10.12
N VAL A 136 11.39 18.76 -9.30
CA VAL A 136 11.66 18.50 -7.87
C VAL A 136 10.36 18.12 -7.14
N ALA A 137 9.25 18.83 -7.40
CA ALA A 137 7.96 18.50 -6.81
C ALA A 137 7.48 17.09 -7.23
N ALA A 138 7.59 16.76 -8.51
CA ALA A 138 7.26 15.44 -9.04
C ALA A 138 8.15 14.35 -8.41
N GLY A 139 9.47 14.57 -8.34
CA GLY A 139 10.43 13.64 -7.75
C GLY A 139 10.17 13.37 -6.26
N LYS A 140 9.75 14.38 -5.49
CA LYS A 140 9.35 14.21 -4.07
C LYS A 140 8.09 13.38 -3.93
N LEU A 141 7.08 13.63 -4.74
CA LEU A 141 5.82 12.88 -4.71
C LEU A 141 5.99 11.44 -5.21
N HIS A 142 6.87 11.24 -6.20
CA HIS A 142 7.27 9.93 -6.69
C HIS A 142 8.29 9.21 -5.78
N GLN A 143 8.69 9.84 -4.67
CA GLN A 143 9.63 9.30 -3.68
C GLN A 143 11.04 8.99 -4.22
N ILE A 144 11.41 9.54 -5.39
CA ILE A 144 12.80 9.56 -5.87
C ILE A 144 13.62 10.54 -5.01
N LEU A 145 12.98 11.60 -4.51
CA LEU A 145 13.56 12.56 -3.58
C LEU A 145 12.90 12.43 -2.19
N PRO A 146 13.62 12.72 -1.09
CA PRO A 146 13.05 12.73 0.25
C PRO A 146 11.86 13.70 0.36
N GLN A 147 10.77 13.23 0.98
CA GLN A 147 9.57 14.06 1.19
C GLN A 147 9.75 15.10 2.31
N LYS A 148 10.71 14.91 3.21
CA LYS A 148 11.02 15.89 4.25
C LYS A 148 11.61 17.18 3.64
N PRO A 149 11.29 18.36 4.20
CA PRO A 149 11.96 19.61 3.85
C PRO A 149 13.49 19.48 3.90
N ILE A 150 14.19 19.98 2.88
CA ILE A 150 15.65 20.07 2.86
C ILE A 150 16.03 21.54 2.94
N ILE A 151 16.59 21.95 4.09
CA ILE A 151 16.97 23.33 4.36
C ILE A 151 18.51 23.41 4.35
N LEU A 152 19.06 24.15 3.39
CA LEU A 152 20.49 24.44 3.29
C LEU A 152 20.92 25.42 4.40
N PRO A 153 22.19 25.40 4.83
CA PRO A 153 22.75 26.47 5.66
C PRO A 153 22.55 27.83 4.97
N ASP A 154 22.03 28.83 5.68
CA ASP A 154 21.71 30.16 5.12
C ASP A 154 20.78 30.14 3.88
N HIS A 155 19.89 29.14 3.79
CA HIS A 155 18.97 28.92 2.66
C HIS A 155 18.34 30.21 2.11
N THR A 156 17.71 31.03 2.97
CA THR A 156 17.02 32.25 2.53
C THR A 156 17.97 33.23 1.84
N ARG A 157 19.19 33.39 2.35
CA ARG A 157 20.20 34.25 1.72
C ARG A 157 20.62 33.69 0.37
N ILE A 158 20.85 32.38 0.27
CA ILE A 158 21.21 31.71 -0.99
C ILE A 158 20.13 31.95 -2.05
N ILE A 159 18.85 31.71 -1.72
CA ILE A 159 17.74 31.88 -2.66
C ILE A 159 17.56 33.33 -3.08
N LEU A 160 17.66 34.28 -2.14
CA LEU A 160 17.59 35.72 -2.47
C LEU A 160 18.76 36.17 -3.34
N SER A 161 19.96 35.65 -3.10
CA SER A 161 21.14 35.91 -3.95
C SER A 161 20.95 35.35 -5.36
N ILE A 162 20.44 34.11 -5.49
CA ILE A 162 20.13 33.52 -6.80
C ILE A 162 19.05 34.34 -7.50
N LEU A 163 18.00 34.77 -6.80
CA LEU A 163 16.95 35.62 -7.34
C LEU A 163 17.50 36.99 -7.78
N GLY A 164 18.42 37.56 -7.01
CA GLY A 164 19.12 38.80 -7.37
C GLY A 164 19.98 38.65 -8.63
N VAL A 165 20.75 37.57 -8.74
CA VAL A 165 21.53 37.24 -9.96
C VAL A 165 20.60 37.02 -11.15
N MET A 166 19.47 36.33 -10.96
CA MET A 166 18.47 36.11 -12.00
C MET A 166 17.87 37.44 -12.49
N GLY A 167 17.43 38.30 -11.56
CA GLY A 167 16.88 39.62 -11.89
C GLY A 167 17.90 40.53 -12.58
N PHE A 168 19.15 40.52 -12.10
CA PHE A 168 20.25 41.25 -12.75
C PHE A 168 20.52 40.74 -14.16
N SER A 169 20.51 39.43 -14.37
CA SER A 169 20.74 38.83 -15.70
C SER A 169 19.61 39.16 -16.67
N VAL A 170 18.36 39.14 -16.21
CA VAL A 170 17.20 39.58 -17.00
C VAL A 170 17.32 41.06 -17.36
N LEU A 171 17.68 41.92 -16.41
CA LEU A 171 17.87 43.36 -16.64
C LEU A 171 18.98 43.61 -17.67
N MET A 172 20.15 42.99 -17.49
CA MET A 172 21.29 43.16 -18.39
C MET A 172 21.01 42.63 -19.79
N GLY A 173 20.39 41.45 -19.91
CA GLY A 173 19.97 40.89 -21.20
C GLY A 173 18.93 41.76 -21.92
N THR A 174 18.10 42.49 -21.16
CA THR A 174 17.08 43.39 -21.72
C THR A 174 17.66 44.72 -22.18
N VAL A 175 18.45 45.38 -21.33
CA VAL A 175 18.95 46.75 -21.54
C VAL A 175 20.20 46.76 -22.42
N PHE A 176 21.09 45.77 -22.25
CA PHE A 176 22.37 45.68 -22.94
C PHE A 176 22.50 44.37 -23.75
N PRO A 177 21.63 44.13 -24.76
CA PRO A 177 21.53 42.85 -25.45
C PRO A 177 22.81 42.37 -26.14
N HIS A 178 23.70 43.28 -26.53
CA HIS A 178 24.95 42.94 -27.22
C HIS A 178 26.11 42.72 -26.24
N PHE A 179 25.99 43.21 -25.01
CA PHE A 179 27.05 43.10 -24.01
C PHE A 179 26.98 41.74 -23.33
N LEU A 180 28.01 40.90 -23.53
CA LEU A 180 28.09 39.57 -22.93
C LEU A 180 26.82 38.73 -23.13
N PHE A 181 26.21 38.81 -24.32
CA PHE A 181 24.92 38.19 -24.65
C PHE A 181 24.80 36.73 -24.21
N GLY A 182 25.73 35.87 -24.63
CA GLY A 182 25.71 34.45 -24.28
C GLY A 182 25.90 34.18 -22.78
N PHE A 183 26.66 35.04 -22.09
CA PHE A 183 26.84 34.94 -20.65
C PHE A 183 25.55 35.25 -19.89
N PHE A 184 24.80 36.29 -20.26
CA PHE A 184 23.54 36.60 -19.59
C PHE A 184 22.45 35.57 -19.89
N ILE A 185 22.41 35.00 -21.09
CA ILE A 185 21.55 33.83 -21.37
C ILE A 185 21.91 32.66 -20.47
N PHE A 186 23.20 32.29 -20.41
CA PHE A 186 23.67 31.21 -19.55
C PHE A 186 23.34 31.47 -18.07
N MET A 187 23.53 32.71 -17.59
CA MET A 187 23.18 33.10 -16.22
C MET A 187 21.67 33.01 -15.96
N MET A 188 20.80 33.38 -16.90
CA MET A 188 19.35 33.19 -16.77
C MET A 188 18.97 31.71 -16.67
N LEU A 189 19.58 30.85 -17.50
CA LEU A 189 19.34 29.39 -17.46
C LEU A 189 19.82 28.78 -16.14
N LEU A 190 21.03 29.13 -15.70
CA LEU A 190 21.65 28.61 -14.48
C LEU A 190 20.91 29.11 -13.23
N SER A 191 20.65 30.41 -13.13
CA SER A 191 19.98 31.00 -11.97
C SER A 191 18.52 30.59 -11.89
N GLY A 192 17.79 30.49 -13.02
CA GLY A 192 16.44 29.95 -13.05
C GLY A 192 16.38 28.49 -12.62
N THR A 193 17.32 27.66 -13.09
CA THR A 193 17.45 26.26 -12.67
C THR A 193 17.72 26.15 -11.17
N ALA A 194 18.72 26.87 -10.68
CA ALA A 194 19.11 26.87 -9.28
C ALA A 194 18.00 27.39 -8.37
N PHE A 195 17.30 28.44 -8.80
CA PHE A 195 16.17 29.01 -8.07
C PHE A 195 15.03 27.99 -7.99
N GLY A 196 14.60 27.37 -9.10
CA GLY A 196 13.52 26.38 -9.09
C GLY A 196 13.82 25.17 -8.20
N ILE A 197 15.07 24.68 -8.22
CA ILE A 197 15.52 23.60 -7.33
C ILE A 197 15.48 24.05 -5.87
N GLY A 198 16.18 25.13 -5.54
CA GLY A 198 16.33 25.60 -4.17
C GLY A 198 14.98 26.01 -3.54
N PHE A 199 14.13 26.66 -4.32
CA PHE A 199 12.77 27.03 -3.96
C PHE A 199 11.93 25.80 -3.57
N THR A 200 11.93 24.76 -4.41
CA THR A 200 11.03 23.61 -4.22
C THR A 200 11.59 22.57 -3.25
N ILE A 201 12.92 22.45 -3.13
CA ILE A 201 13.56 21.48 -2.24
C ILE A 201 13.31 21.80 -0.76
N ARG A 202 13.04 23.07 -0.44
CA ARG A 202 12.69 23.51 0.91
C ARG A 202 11.28 23.10 1.36
N VAL A 203 10.36 22.87 0.42
CA VAL A 203 8.96 22.59 0.74
C VAL A 203 8.79 21.13 1.17
N GLY A 204 7.97 20.86 2.19
CA GLY A 204 7.66 19.51 2.66
C GLY A 204 6.63 18.76 1.80
N GLY A 205 6.60 17.43 1.93
CA GLY A 205 5.78 16.52 1.14
C GLY A 205 4.28 16.80 1.17
N ALA A 206 3.70 17.27 2.27
CA ALA A 206 2.27 17.60 2.28
C ALA A 206 1.95 19.03 1.88
N ASP A 207 2.93 19.92 1.79
CA ASP A 207 2.75 21.24 1.17
C ASP A 207 3.01 21.20 -0.34
N MET A 208 3.54 20.09 -0.87
CA MET A 208 3.72 19.86 -2.30
C MET A 208 2.48 20.17 -3.14
N PRO A 209 1.24 19.84 -2.73
CA PRO A 209 0.06 20.16 -3.53
C PRO A 209 -0.11 21.68 -3.74
N ILE A 210 0.13 22.48 -2.69
CA ILE A 210 0.09 23.95 -2.79
C ILE A 210 1.19 24.43 -3.73
N THR A 211 2.39 23.87 -3.59
CA THR A 211 3.53 24.23 -4.45
C THR A 211 3.29 23.85 -5.91
N ILE A 212 2.66 22.72 -6.21
CA ILE A 212 2.28 22.33 -7.57
C ILE A 212 1.25 23.30 -8.14
N SER A 213 0.23 23.68 -7.36
CA SER A 213 -0.76 24.67 -7.78
C SER A 213 -0.13 26.05 -8.04
N LEU A 214 0.83 26.46 -7.19
CA LEU A 214 1.57 27.70 -7.38
C LEU A 214 2.47 27.64 -8.61
N LEU A 215 3.22 26.56 -8.78
CA LEU A 215 4.04 26.34 -9.98
C LEU A 215 3.14 26.38 -11.22
N ASN A 216 1.95 25.77 -11.17
CA ASN A 216 0.97 25.84 -12.24
C ASN A 216 0.56 27.28 -12.59
N SER A 217 0.30 28.10 -11.58
CA SER A 217 0.06 29.53 -11.77
C SER A 217 1.26 30.24 -12.41
N MET A 218 2.47 29.97 -11.91
CA MET A 218 3.71 30.55 -12.42
C MET A 218 3.97 30.18 -13.88
N GLY A 219 3.73 28.92 -14.28
CA GLY A 219 3.88 28.52 -15.67
C GLY A 219 2.81 29.11 -16.58
N GLY A 220 1.58 29.33 -16.09
CA GLY A 220 0.57 30.10 -16.83
C GLY A 220 1.01 31.54 -17.09
N VAL A 221 1.48 32.24 -16.05
CA VAL A 221 2.04 33.59 -16.18
C VAL A 221 3.27 33.61 -17.10
N CYS A 222 4.15 32.61 -16.97
CA CYS A 222 5.31 32.44 -17.84
C CYS A 222 4.89 32.26 -19.31
N ALA A 223 3.87 31.44 -19.59
CA ALA A 223 3.32 31.27 -20.92
C ALA A 223 2.76 32.60 -21.47
N ALA A 224 2.09 33.39 -20.65
CA ALA A 224 1.60 34.72 -21.08
C ALA A 224 2.75 35.66 -21.43
N ILE A 225 3.82 35.67 -20.65
CA ILE A 225 5.03 36.46 -20.91
C ILE A 225 5.74 35.97 -22.18
N ALA A 226 5.84 34.65 -22.38
CA ALA A 226 6.33 34.10 -23.64
C ALA A 226 5.45 34.53 -24.83
N GLY A 227 4.13 34.61 -24.64
CA GLY A 227 3.18 35.18 -25.60
C GLY A 227 3.50 36.62 -25.97
N PHE A 228 3.87 37.47 -24.99
CA PHE A 228 4.36 38.82 -25.27
C PHE A 228 5.69 38.82 -26.03
N ALA A 229 6.56 37.85 -25.78
CA ALA A 229 7.85 37.73 -26.47
C ALA A 229 7.69 37.38 -27.96
N VAL A 230 6.69 36.57 -28.31
CA VAL A 230 6.37 36.20 -29.72
C VAL A 230 5.24 37.02 -30.33
N SER A 231 4.75 38.04 -29.63
CA SER A 231 3.63 38.88 -30.06
C SER A 231 2.36 38.08 -30.43
N ASP A 232 2.06 37.02 -29.66
CA ASP A 232 0.89 36.16 -29.87
C ASP A 232 -0.23 36.38 -28.82
N PRO A 233 -1.33 37.06 -29.18
CA PRO A 233 -2.42 37.35 -28.24
C PRO A 233 -3.14 36.09 -27.75
N LEU A 234 -3.15 35.00 -28.51
CA LEU A 234 -3.77 33.74 -28.10
C LEU A 234 -3.00 33.14 -26.91
N LEU A 235 -1.68 33.01 -27.04
CA LEU A 235 -0.81 32.53 -25.97
C LEU A 235 -0.85 33.45 -24.73
N VAL A 236 -0.86 34.78 -24.93
CA VAL A 236 -1.03 35.75 -23.83
C VAL A 236 -2.32 35.48 -23.05
N ALA A 237 -3.45 35.37 -23.75
CA ALA A 237 -4.75 35.20 -23.13
C ALA A 237 -4.88 33.86 -22.40
N ILE A 238 -4.49 32.75 -23.04
CA ILE A 238 -4.54 31.42 -22.43
C ILE A 238 -3.60 31.32 -21.22
N GLY A 239 -2.37 31.84 -21.34
CA GLY A 239 -1.43 31.90 -20.21
C GLY A 239 -1.99 32.69 -19.03
N GLY A 240 -2.61 33.85 -19.27
CA GLY A 240 -3.24 34.66 -18.22
C GLY A 240 -4.41 33.95 -17.53
N ILE A 241 -5.22 33.20 -18.28
CA ILE A 241 -6.32 32.38 -17.72
C ILE A 241 -5.76 31.29 -16.81
N ILE A 242 -4.75 30.55 -17.27
CA ILE A 242 -4.11 29.48 -16.47
C ILE A 242 -3.45 30.08 -15.23
N GLY A 243 -2.73 31.19 -15.39
CA GLY A 243 -2.04 31.87 -14.30
C GLY A 243 -2.98 32.34 -13.20
N SER A 244 -4.07 33.01 -13.57
CA SER A 244 -5.08 33.48 -12.61
C SER A 244 -5.86 32.34 -11.94
N SER A 245 -6.26 31.32 -12.71
CA SER A 245 -6.93 30.14 -12.18
C SER A 245 -6.06 29.37 -11.19
N GLY A 246 -4.78 29.15 -11.52
CA GLY A 246 -3.82 28.49 -10.64
C GLY A 246 -3.59 29.28 -9.35
N PHE A 247 -3.52 30.62 -9.42
CA PHE A 247 -3.37 31.45 -8.24
C PHE A 247 -4.60 31.37 -7.32
N LEU A 248 -5.80 31.40 -7.90
CA LEU A 248 -7.05 31.25 -7.14
C LEU A 248 -7.10 29.90 -6.43
N LEU A 249 -6.80 28.81 -7.14
CA LEU A 249 -6.72 27.47 -6.56
C LEU A 249 -5.70 27.41 -5.41
N THR A 250 -4.53 28.00 -5.61
CA THR A 250 -3.48 28.08 -4.58
C THR A 250 -3.99 28.78 -3.32
N ARG A 251 -4.74 29.87 -3.47
CA ARG A 251 -5.34 30.59 -2.33
C ARG A 251 -6.40 29.77 -1.60
N ILE A 252 -7.25 29.05 -2.34
CA ILE A 252 -8.28 28.16 -1.77
C ILE A 252 -7.59 27.07 -0.94
N MET A 253 -6.53 26.44 -1.47
CA MET A 253 -5.77 25.43 -0.75
C MET A 253 -5.06 25.98 0.49
N CYS A 254 -4.40 27.14 0.37
CA CYS A 254 -3.78 27.82 1.51
C CYS A 254 -4.80 28.10 2.62
N LYS A 255 -5.98 28.61 2.27
CA LYS A 255 -7.08 28.86 3.23
C LYS A 255 -7.54 27.55 3.87
N ALA A 256 -7.74 26.51 3.08
CA ALA A 256 -8.18 25.20 3.57
C ALA A 256 -7.15 24.50 4.48
N MET A 257 -5.86 24.79 4.33
CA MET A 257 -4.81 24.29 5.22
C MET A 257 -4.47 25.25 6.38
N ASN A 258 -5.20 26.37 6.50
CA ASN A 258 -4.84 27.53 7.34
C ASN A 258 -3.35 27.90 7.30
N ARG A 259 -2.80 27.89 6.09
CA ARG A 259 -1.42 28.31 5.84
C ARG A 259 -1.40 29.59 5.05
N LYS A 260 -0.46 30.48 5.41
CA LYS A 260 -0.15 31.66 4.60
C LYS A 260 0.80 31.26 3.50
N LEU A 261 0.52 31.65 2.25
CA LEU A 261 1.39 31.37 1.10
C LEU A 261 2.84 31.74 1.40
N LEU A 262 3.08 32.91 2.00
CA LEU A 262 4.43 33.37 2.36
C LEU A 262 5.17 32.44 3.32
N SER A 263 4.48 31.81 4.28
CA SER A 263 5.09 30.84 5.22
C SER A 263 5.60 29.59 4.51
N ILE A 264 4.89 29.15 3.47
CA ILE A 264 5.26 27.99 2.64
C ILE A 264 6.47 28.34 1.76
N LEU A 265 6.47 29.54 1.15
CA LEU A 265 7.58 30.03 0.32
C LEU A 265 8.86 30.27 1.12
N LEU A 266 8.71 30.77 2.35
CA LEU A 266 9.81 30.94 3.30
C LEU A 266 10.18 29.63 3.99
N GLY A 267 9.55 28.50 3.64
CA GLY A 267 9.82 27.17 4.17
C GLY A 267 9.82 27.10 5.70
N GLU A 268 8.91 27.84 6.34
CA GLU A 268 8.48 27.56 7.70
C GLU A 268 7.77 26.21 7.62
N SER A 269 8.47 25.13 7.96
CA SER A 269 7.92 23.77 7.89
C SER A 269 6.73 23.64 8.84
N SER A 270 5.72 22.86 8.45
CA SER A 270 4.67 22.39 9.36
C SER A 270 5.22 21.56 10.52
N VAL A 271 6.47 21.10 10.42
CA VAL A 271 7.20 20.50 11.54
C VAL A 271 8.03 21.60 12.19
N VAL A 272 7.43 22.28 13.17
CA VAL A 272 8.18 23.16 14.07
C VAL A 272 9.08 22.24 14.89
N THR A 273 10.41 22.36 14.72
CA THR A 273 11.40 21.90 15.70
C THR A 273 10.92 22.38 17.07
N PRO A 274 10.85 21.53 18.12
CA PRO A 274 10.22 21.90 19.38
C PRO A 274 10.82 23.18 19.94
N ALA A 275 10.16 24.30 19.68
CA ALA A 275 10.58 25.62 20.07
C ALA A 275 9.98 25.88 21.45
N GLY A 276 10.74 25.50 22.48
CA GLY A 276 10.45 25.84 23.87
C GLY A 276 9.30 25.04 24.48
N LYS A 277 9.48 24.61 25.73
CA LYS A 277 8.37 24.16 26.56
C LYS A 277 7.29 25.24 26.55
N ALA A 278 6.16 24.97 25.90
CA ALA A 278 4.95 25.74 26.13
C ALA A 278 4.67 25.71 27.64
N ALA A 279 4.41 26.88 28.23
CA ALA A 279 4.14 27.01 29.65
C ALA A 279 2.96 26.09 30.04
N PRO A 280 3.04 25.38 31.18
CA PRO A 280 1.97 24.49 31.60
C PRO A 280 0.72 25.33 31.90
N LYS A 281 -0.27 25.27 31.02
CA LYS A 281 -1.60 25.84 31.29
C LYS A 281 -2.55 24.69 31.62
N ALA A 282 -3.09 24.79 32.82
CA ALA A 282 -4.09 23.97 33.52
C ALA A 282 -4.44 22.62 32.89
N ALA A 283 -4.20 21.55 33.66
CA ALA A 283 -4.72 20.23 33.42
C ALA A 283 -6.22 20.31 33.05
N ALA A 284 -6.53 20.09 31.77
CA ALA A 284 -7.84 19.60 31.41
C ALA A 284 -8.03 18.28 32.19
N ALA A 285 -9.19 18.14 32.83
CA ALA A 285 -9.53 16.96 33.62
C ALA A 285 -9.15 15.70 32.85
N ALA A 286 -8.48 14.77 33.52
CA ALA A 286 -8.07 13.50 32.93
C ALA A 286 -9.26 12.88 32.19
N ALA A 287 -9.17 12.86 30.86
CA ALA A 287 -10.12 12.11 30.04
C ALA A 287 -10.03 10.65 30.47
N PRO A 288 -11.17 9.94 30.63
CA PRO A 288 -11.15 8.53 30.96
C PRO A 288 -10.30 7.77 29.93
N ALA A 289 -9.59 6.74 30.38
CA ALA A 289 -8.80 5.88 29.51
C ALA A 289 -9.63 5.42 28.29
N PRO A 290 -9.05 5.40 27.07
CA PRO A 290 -9.79 5.01 25.87
C PRO A 290 -10.36 3.60 26.07
N VAL A 291 -11.68 3.52 26.04
CA VAL A 291 -12.41 2.25 26.12
C VAL A 291 -12.04 1.48 24.86
N LYS A 292 -11.31 0.37 24.99
CA LYS A 292 -11.17 -0.62 23.93
C LYS A 292 -12.58 -1.00 23.49
N SER A 293 -12.98 -0.51 22.33
CA SER A 293 -14.31 -0.76 21.79
C SER A 293 -14.45 -2.24 21.54
N THR A 294 -15.54 -2.83 22.04
CA THR A 294 -15.86 -4.21 21.70
C THR A 294 -16.34 -4.24 20.25
N GLU A 295 -15.94 -5.25 19.49
CA GLU A 295 -16.34 -5.38 18.10
C GLU A 295 -17.88 -5.46 17.94
N ALA A 296 -18.57 -5.98 18.96
CA ALA A 296 -20.03 -6.02 19.08
C ALA A 296 -20.67 -4.61 19.08
N GLU A 297 -20.04 -3.63 19.74
CA GLU A 297 -20.54 -2.26 19.83
C GLU A 297 -20.42 -1.55 18.47
N VAL A 298 -19.27 -1.70 17.82
CA VAL A 298 -19.02 -1.17 16.46
C VAL A 298 -20.02 -1.74 15.46
N ALA A 299 -20.31 -3.03 15.54
CA ALA A 299 -21.25 -3.66 14.63
C ALA A 299 -22.69 -3.16 14.81
N LYS A 300 -23.15 -3.01 16.07
CA LYS A 300 -24.47 -2.42 16.36
C LYS A 300 -24.58 -1.00 15.82
N LEU A 301 -23.52 -0.20 15.91
CA LEU A 301 -23.51 1.16 15.39
C LEU A 301 -23.66 1.19 13.88
N VAL A 302 -22.89 0.37 13.16
CA VAL A 302 -22.93 0.31 11.69
C VAL A 302 -24.28 -0.20 11.18
N GLN A 303 -24.87 -1.20 11.84
CA GLN A 303 -26.16 -1.78 11.44
C GLN A 303 -27.36 -0.85 11.65
N ASN A 304 -27.35 -0.05 12.72
CA ASN A 304 -28.48 0.78 13.10
C ASN A 304 -28.38 2.23 12.60
N ALA A 305 -27.23 2.63 12.04
CA ALA A 305 -27.03 3.98 11.58
C ALA A 305 -27.93 4.30 10.38
N LYS A 306 -28.70 5.39 10.48
CA LYS A 306 -29.56 5.87 9.40
C LYS A 306 -28.96 7.05 8.66
N ASN A 307 -28.23 7.91 9.36
CA ASN A 307 -27.47 9.01 8.76
C ASN A 307 -25.97 8.74 8.94
N VAL A 308 -25.29 8.36 7.87
CA VAL A 308 -23.87 7.99 7.89
C VAL A 308 -23.06 8.99 7.08
N ILE A 309 -21.99 9.51 7.68
CA ILE A 309 -21.03 10.36 6.97
C ILE A 309 -19.68 9.66 6.92
N ILE A 310 -19.18 9.36 5.71
CA ILE A 310 -17.86 8.77 5.51
C ILE A 310 -16.86 9.90 5.24
N VAL A 311 -15.76 9.95 6.00
CA VAL A 311 -14.71 10.96 5.88
C VAL A 311 -13.42 10.32 5.35
N PRO A 312 -13.13 10.44 4.04
CA PRO A 312 -11.93 9.87 3.44
C PRO A 312 -10.69 10.73 3.64
N GLY A 313 -9.55 10.05 3.81
CA GLY A 313 -8.22 10.65 3.91
C GLY A 313 -7.15 9.89 3.13
N TYR A 314 -5.90 10.33 3.26
CA TYR A 314 -4.80 9.77 2.48
C TYR A 314 -4.52 8.28 2.75
N GLY A 315 -4.83 7.77 3.96
CA GLY A 315 -4.70 6.35 4.27
C GLY A 315 -5.63 5.46 3.43
N MET A 316 -6.79 5.97 3.01
CA MET A 316 -7.68 5.29 2.06
C MET A 316 -6.98 5.06 0.71
N ALA A 317 -6.28 6.09 0.22
CA ALA A 317 -5.53 6.02 -1.04
C ALA A 317 -4.35 5.03 -0.93
N LEU A 318 -3.59 5.08 0.17
CA LEU A 318 -2.47 4.15 0.38
C LEU A 318 -2.92 2.68 0.41
N ALA A 319 -4.04 2.41 1.07
CA ALA A 319 -4.60 1.07 1.17
C ALA A 319 -5.42 0.63 -0.07
N GLN A 320 -5.61 1.51 -1.06
CA GLN A 320 -6.50 1.30 -2.20
C GLN A 320 -7.93 0.88 -1.77
N ALA A 321 -8.43 1.52 -0.71
CA ALA A 321 -9.70 1.16 -0.06
C ALA A 321 -10.95 1.81 -0.70
N GLN A 322 -10.81 2.64 -1.74
CA GLN A 322 -11.92 3.39 -2.35
C GLN A 322 -13.09 2.51 -2.80
N TYR A 323 -12.80 1.31 -3.34
CA TYR A 323 -13.82 0.36 -3.74
C TYR A 323 -14.56 -0.25 -2.54
N LYS A 324 -13.87 -0.50 -1.41
CA LYS A 324 -14.50 -0.98 -0.17
C LYS A 324 -15.40 0.07 0.45
N VAL A 325 -14.94 1.32 0.41
CA VAL A 325 -15.69 2.47 0.89
C VAL A 325 -17.01 2.62 0.13
N LYS A 326 -17.00 2.43 -1.20
CA LYS A 326 -18.24 2.41 -1.99
C LYS A 326 -19.11 1.19 -1.64
N GLN A 327 -18.53 0.00 -1.54
CA GLN A 327 -19.28 -1.21 -1.18
C GLN A 327 -19.99 -1.08 0.17
N LEU A 328 -19.32 -0.48 1.17
CA LEU A 328 -19.93 -0.25 2.49
C LEU A 328 -21.09 0.74 2.37
N ALA A 329 -20.91 1.83 1.61
CA ALA A 329 -21.96 2.80 1.39
C ALA A 329 -23.17 2.19 0.68
N ASP A 330 -22.97 1.45 -0.41
CA ASP A 330 -24.03 0.78 -1.16
C ASP A 330 -24.84 -0.17 -0.28
N LEU A 331 -24.15 -0.91 0.59
CA LEU A 331 -24.80 -1.81 1.53
C LEU A 331 -25.63 -1.04 2.56
N LEU A 332 -25.10 0.04 3.14
CA LEU A 332 -25.84 0.87 4.09
C LEU A 332 -27.05 1.53 3.43
N GLU A 333 -26.89 2.03 2.19
CA GLU A 333 -27.96 2.60 1.38
C GLU A 333 -29.05 1.57 1.06
N SER A 334 -28.68 0.32 0.74
CA SER A 334 -29.63 -0.77 0.51
C SER A 334 -30.48 -1.09 1.75
N LYS A 335 -29.96 -0.78 2.95
CA LYS A 335 -30.66 -0.92 4.23
C LYS A 335 -31.44 0.35 4.63
N GLY A 336 -31.52 1.33 3.73
CA GLY A 336 -32.27 2.57 3.92
C GLY A 336 -31.52 3.66 4.69
N ALA A 337 -30.21 3.51 4.92
CA ALA A 337 -29.40 4.58 5.46
C ALA A 337 -29.07 5.61 4.38
N LYS A 338 -29.05 6.89 4.75
CA LYS A 338 -28.51 7.96 3.92
C LYS A 338 -27.00 8.02 4.15
N VAL A 339 -26.21 7.71 3.13
CA VAL A 339 -24.76 7.83 3.17
C VAL A 339 -24.33 9.11 2.44
N SER A 340 -23.41 9.84 3.04
CA SER A 340 -22.79 11.02 2.41
C SER A 340 -21.30 11.00 2.69
N TYR A 341 -20.51 11.59 1.79
CA TYR A 341 -19.06 11.64 1.92
C TYR A 341 -18.64 13.06 2.27
N GLY A 342 -18.04 13.24 3.44
CA GLY A 342 -17.50 14.52 3.88
C GLY A 342 -16.10 14.72 3.34
N ILE A 343 -15.95 15.52 2.29
CA ILE A 343 -14.66 15.73 1.63
C ILE A 343 -13.99 17.00 2.18
N HIS A 344 -12.88 16.82 2.88
CA HIS A 344 -12.02 17.93 3.25
C HIS A 344 -11.25 18.42 2.01
N PRO A 345 -11.14 19.74 1.72
CA PRO A 345 -10.52 20.25 0.50
C PRO A 345 -9.05 19.83 0.30
N VAL A 346 -8.36 19.52 1.39
CA VAL A 346 -6.94 19.13 1.41
C VAL A 346 -6.71 17.68 1.82
N ALA A 347 -7.75 16.84 1.83
CA ALA A 347 -7.58 15.41 2.05
C ALA A 347 -6.79 14.77 0.89
N GLY A 348 -5.69 14.10 1.23
CA GLY A 348 -4.84 13.42 0.25
C GLY A 348 -3.58 14.20 -0.14
N ARG A 349 -3.14 14.03 -1.38
CA ARG A 349 -1.91 14.65 -1.95
C ARG A 349 -2.16 15.58 -3.15
N MET A 350 -3.42 15.91 -3.45
CA MET A 350 -3.78 16.95 -4.42
C MET A 350 -5.19 17.46 -4.11
N PRO A 351 -5.55 18.69 -4.53
CA PRO A 351 -6.95 19.11 -4.53
C PRO A 351 -7.82 18.10 -5.27
N GLY A 352 -8.94 17.73 -4.66
CA GLY A 352 -9.85 16.76 -5.25
C GLY A 352 -9.34 15.32 -5.30
N HIS A 353 -8.22 14.99 -4.63
CA HIS A 353 -7.67 13.62 -4.65
C HIS A 353 -8.73 12.59 -4.22
N MET A 354 -9.43 12.85 -3.12
CA MET A 354 -10.48 11.93 -2.63
C MET A 354 -11.65 11.86 -3.60
N ASN A 355 -12.07 12.97 -4.22
CA ASN A 355 -13.16 12.99 -5.20
C ASN A 355 -12.83 12.10 -6.40
N VAL A 356 -11.60 12.17 -6.90
CA VAL A 356 -11.16 11.40 -8.06
C VAL A 356 -11.12 9.89 -7.74
N LEU A 357 -10.60 9.50 -6.57
CA LEU A 357 -10.57 8.09 -6.17
C LEU A 357 -11.97 7.52 -5.90
N LEU A 358 -12.86 8.31 -5.29
CA LEU A 358 -14.23 7.89 -5.04
C LEU A 358 -15.03 7.83 -6.35
N ALA A 359 -14.79 8.74 -7.29
CA ALA A 359 -15.37 8.66 -8.63
C ALA A 359 -14.84 7.45 -9.41
N GLU A 360 -13.56 7.08 -9.26
CA GLU A 360 -13.00 5.83 -9.81
C GLU A 360 -13.72 4.60 -9.25
N ALA A 361 -14.08 4.65 -7.95
CA ALA A 361 -14.90 3.64 -7.30
C ALA A 361 -16.40 3.75 -7.64
N ASN A 362 -16.80 4.60 -8.60
CA ASN A 362 -18.18 4.81 -9.03
C ASN A 362 -19.12 5.38 -7.95
N VAL A 363 -18.59 6.24 -7.08
CA VAL A 363 -19.39 7.03 -6.13
C VAL A 363 -20.01 8.22 -6.84
N ASP A 364 -21.33 8.39 -6.68
CA ASP A 364 -22.03 9.55 -7.23
C ASP A 364 -21.56 10.84 -6.59
N TYR A 365 -21.24 11.82 -7.44
CA TYR A 365 -20.73 13.11 -7.00
C TYR A 365 -21.72 13.91 -6.14
N GLU A 366 -23.03 13.66 -6.26
CA GLU A 366 -24.05 14.30 -5.42
C GLU A 366 -23.89 13.92 -3.95
N ASN A 367 -23.30 12.75 -3.69
CA ASN A 367 -23.00 12.28 -2.35
C ASN A 367 -21.64 12.78 -1.84
N LEU A 368 -20.79 13.37 -2.71
CA LEU A 368 -19.50 13.95 -2.35
C LEU A 368 -19.66 15.39 -1.87
N LEU A 369 -19.95 15.56 -0.59
CA LEU A 369 -20.24 16.86 0.01
C LEU A 369 -18.95 17.58 0.41
N GLU A 370 -18.85 18.85 0.02
CA GLU A 370 -17.77 19.72 0.48
C GLU A 370 -17.93 20.06 1.96
N MET A 371 -16.81 20.38 2.62
CA MET A 371 -16.72 20.68 4.06
C MET A 371 -17.79 21.68 4.56
N ASP A 372 -18.01 22.80 3.86
CA ASP A 372 -18.99 23.81 4.27
C ASP A 372 -20.43 23.29 4.23
N THR A 373 -20.70 22.31 3.35
CA THR A 373 -22.02 21.69 3.21
C THR A 373 -22.23 20.57 4.22
N VAL A 374 -21.20 19.75 4.47
CA VAL A 374 -21.29 18.59 5.36
C VAL A 374 -21.13 18.95 6.85
N ASN A 375 -20.41 20.04 7.18
CA ASN A 375 -20.14 20.39 8.58
C ASN A 375 -21.41 20.58 9.45
N PRO A 376 -22.46 21.28 8.98
CA PRO A 376 -23.73 21.36 9.70
C PRO A 376 -24.40 19.99 9.93
N MET A 377 -24.11 19.00 9.09
CA MET A 377 -24.75 17.67 9.13
C MET A 377 -24.13 16.73 10.16
N PHE A 378 -22.92 17.00 10.66
CA PHE A 378 -22.25 16.09 11.62
C PHE A 378 -23.01 15.95 12.94
N ALA A 379 -23.69 16.99 13.41
CA ALA A 379 -24.46 16.93 14.66
C ALA A 379 -25.66 15.96 14.57
N ASP A 380 -26.25 15.85 13.37
CA ASP A 380 -27.40 14.98 13.09
C ASP A 380 -26.98 13.59 12.59
N ALA A 381 -25.67 13.36 12.34
CA ALA A 381 -25.14 12.09 11.92
C ALA A 381 -25.18 11.07 13.06
N ASP A 382 -25.73 9.89 12.78
CA ASP A 382 -25.78 8.79 13.73
C ASP A 382 -24.43 8.09 13.84
N LEU A 383 -23.71 8.05 12.72
CA LEU A 383 -22.38 7.45 12.61
C LEU A 383 -21.49 8.22 11.64
N VAL A 384 -20.26 8.50 12.05
CA VAL A 384 -19.19 8.95 11.16
C VAL A 384 -18.15 7.86 11.01
N VAL A 385 -17.78 7.52 9.77
CA VAL A 385 -16.70 6.56 9.49
C VAL A 385 -15.52 7.30 8.87
N ILE A 386 -14.43 7.42 9.61
CA ILE A 386 -13.20 8.09 9.19
C ILE A 386 -12.25 7.04 8.59
N VAL A 387 -11.83 7.22 7.33
CA VAL A 387 -10.96 6.27 6.63
C VAL A 387 -9.64 6.89 6.23
N GLY A 388 -8.57 6.54 6.94
CA GLY A 388 -7.24 7.04 6.65
C GLY A 388 -7.08 8.57 6.79
N ALA A 389 -7.92 9.23 7.59
CA ALA A 389 -7.89 10.67 7.83
C ALA A 389 -7.50 10.94 9.30
N ASN A 390 -6.56 11.87 9.50
CA ASN A 390 -6.10 12.26 10.84
C ASN A 390 -6.15 13.78 11.01
N ASP A 391 -5.27 14.54 10.35
CA ASP A 391 -5.18 16.00 10.55
C ASP A 391 -6.48 16.74 10.17
N VAL A 392 -7.16 16.32 9.09
CA VAL A 392 -8.38 16.94 8.56
C VAL A 392 -9.64 16.80 9.44
N VAL A 393 -9.55 15.98 10.48
CA VAL A 393 -10.60 15.73 11.48
C VAL A 393 -10.12 16.05 12.90
N ASN A 394 -8.94 16.65 13.07
CA ASN A 394 -8.29 16.81 14.36
C ASN A 394 -8.80 18.06 15.12
N PRO A 395 -9.54 17.92 16.24
CA PRO A 395 -10.09 19.04 17.00
C PRO A 395 -9.05 19.97 17.63
N ALA A 396 -7.80 19.52 17.74
CA ALA A 396 -6.70 20.39 18.18
C ALA A 396 -6.54 21.62 17.28
N ALA A 397 -7.01 21.57 16.03
CA ALA A 397 -7.06 22.74 15.16
C ALA A 397 -7.89 23.91 15.75
N ASN A 398 -8.93 23.63 16.54
CA ASN A 398 -9.79 24.67 17.12
C ASN A 398 -9.29 25.23 18.45
N SER A 399 -8.44 24.49 19.17
CA SER A 399 -8.15 24.74 20.59
C SER A 399 -6.67 24.82 20.95
N ALA A 400 -5.79 24.15 20.19
CA ALA A 400 -4.37 24.03 20.53
C ALA A 400 -3.54 25.15 19.89
N GLU A 401 -3.54 26.33 20.51
CA GLU A 401 -2.74 27.48 20.08
C GLU A 401 -1.25 27.14 19.95
N GLY A 402 -0.62 27.60 18.88
CA GLY A 402 0.80 27.35 18.61
C GLY A 402 1.10 26.02 17.93
N THR A 403 0.09 25.18 17.65
CA THR A 403 0.26 23.99 16.80
C THR A 403 0.20 24.35 15.31
N PRO A 404 0.85 23.57 14.42
CA PRO A 404 0.82 23.78 12.97
C PRO A 404 -0.59 23.75 12.33
N ILE A 405 -1.56 23.16 13.01
CA ILE A 405 -2.95 23.01 12.55
C ILE A 405 -3.90 23.99 13.24
N TYR A 406 -3.45 24.80 14.19
CA TYR A 406 -4.32 25.77 14.86
C TYR A 406 -4.95 26.72 13.86
N GLY A 407 -6.27 26.87 13.89
CA GLY A 407 -7.10 27.65 12.96
C GLY A 407 -7.37 26.98 11.61
N MET A 408 -6.87 25.75 11.37
CA MET A 408 -7.24 24.96 10.20
C MET A 408 -8.74 24.65 10.25
N PRO A 409 -9.51 25.01 9.20
CA PRO A 409 -10.86 24.47 9.07
C PRO A 409 -10.74 22.95 9.06
N ILE A 410 -11.56 22.26 9.85
CA ILE A 410 -11.61 20.81 9.89
C ILE A 410 -13.03 20.34 9.58
N LEU A 411 -13.14 19.06 9.26
CA LEU A 411 -14.45 18.40 9.32
C LEU A 411 -14.81 18.24 10.80
N ASP A 412 -15.96 18.78 11.19
CA ASP A 412 -16.46 18.77 12.58
C ASP A 412 -16.99 17.38 12.99
N ALA A 413 -16.25 16.32 12.64
CA ALA A 413 -16.57 14.93 12.98
C ALA A 413 -16.76 14.76 14.49
N GLU A 414 -16.07 15.57 15.31
CA GLU A 414 -16.23 15.60 16.76
C GLU A 414 -17.64 15.96 17.26
N LYS A 415 -18.52 16.48 16.40
CA LYS A 415 -19.92 16.76 16.76
C LYS A 415 -20.84 15.55 16.57
N ALA A 416 -20.37 14.51 15.89
CA ALA A 416 -21.18 13.32 15.64
C ALA A 416 -21.33 12.44 16.89
N LYS A 417 -22.47 11.75 16.97
CA LYS A 417 -22.85 10.89 18.09
C LYS A 417 -21.85 9.75 18.29
N ASN A 418 -21.54 9.03 17.22
CA ASN A 418 -20.58 7.92 17.22
C ASN A 418 -19.61 8.05 16.05
N ILE A 419 -18.36 7.65 16.26
CA ILE A 419 -17.31 7.73 15.25
C ILE A 419 -16.56 6.42 15.21
N ILE A 420 -16.31 5.89 14.02
CA ILE A 420 -15.39 4.79 13.79
C ILE A 420 -14.18 5.33 13.03
N ILE A 421 -12.97 5.08 13.53
CA ILE A 421 -11.72 5.52 12.89
C ILE A 421 -10.94 4.31 12.38
N CYS A 422 -10.81 4.23 11.06
CA CYS A 422 -10.10 3.20 10.31
C CYS A 422 -8.74 3.73 9.84
N ASN A 423 -7.79 3.87 10.77
CA ASN A 423 -6.44 4.36 10.51
C ASN A 423 -5.39 3.28 10.82
N TYR A 424 -4.20 3.36 10.23
CA TYR A 424 -3.16 2.33 10.42
C TYR A 424 -2.68 2.22 11.87
N ASP A 425 -2.49 3.36 12.54
CA ASP A 425 -2.13 3.45 13.94
C ASP A 425 -2.73 4.72 14.58
N SER A 426 -2.45 4.93 15.86
CA SER A 426 -2.84 6.13 16.62
C SER A 426 -1.79 7.23 16.61
N LYS A 427 -0.75 7.12 15.79
CA LYS A 427 0.31 8.12 15.75
C LYS A 427 -0.22 9.40 15.11
N PRO A 428 0.39 10.55 15.43
CA PRO A 428 0.09 11.80 14.76
C PRO A 428 0.15 11.68 13.24
N GLY A 429 -0.71 12.44 12.57
CA GLY A 429 -0.72 12.57 11.12
C GLY A 429 0.49 13.32 10.58
N TYR A 430 0.34 13.94 9.42
CA TYR A 430 1.44 14.66 8.80
C TYR A 430 1.89 15.86 9.64
N ALA A 431 0.95 16.55 10.29
CA ALA A 431 1.26 17.70 11.12
C ALA A 431 2.07 17.37 12.38
N GLY A 432 2.21 16.09 12.76
CA GLY A 432 2.91 15.70 13.98
C GLY A 432 2.18 16.10 15.27
N VAL A 433 0.92 16.50 15.17
CA VAL A 433 0.08 16.90 16.31
C VAL A 433 -0.77 15.70 16.73
N PRO A 434 -0.75 15.28 18.02
CA PRO A 434 -1.66 14.27 18.54
C PRO A 434 -3.11 14.66 18.26
N ASN A 435 -3.98 13.67 18.06
CA ASN A 435 -5.38 13.91 17.72
C ASN A 435 -6.27 13.58 18.93
N PRO A 436 -6.79 14.59 19.65
CA PRO A 436 -7.66 14.39 20.82
C PRO A 436 -8.94 13.61 20.48
N LEU A 437 -9.35 13.57 19.21
CA LEU A 437 -10.51 12.79 18.78
C LEU A 437 -10.37 11.31 19.15
N TYR A 438 -9.16 10.77 19.16
CA TYR A 438 -8.91 9.35 19.43
C TYR A 438 -9.23 8.95 20.88
N GLU A 439 -9.27 9.93 21.78
CA GLU A 439 -9.54 9.74 23.21
C GLU A 439 -10.96 10.15 23.59
N ARG A 440 -11.76 10.66 22.64
CA ARG A 440 -13.14 11.11 22.90
C ARG A 440 -14.05 9.90 23.15
N ALA A 441 -14.98 10.05 24.09
CA ALA A 441 -16.06 9.08 24.26
C ALA A 441 -16.91 8.95 22.98
N GLY A 442 -17.38 7.73 22.69
CA GLY A 442 -18.12 7.40 21.45
C GLY A 442 -17.25 7.31 20.20
N VAL A 443 -15.92 7.22 20.36
CA VAL A 443 -14.97 6.96 19.27
C VAL A 443 -14.47 5.53 19.37
N HIS A 444 -14.57 4.81 18.26
CA HIS A 444 -14.18 3.42 18.14
C HIS A 444 -13.00 3.31 17.16
N LEU A 445 -11.85 2.86 17.67
CA LEU A 445 -10.62 2.74 16.86
C LEU A 445 -10.52 1.35 16.24
N MET A 446 -10.51 1.30 14.91
CA MET A 446 -10.21 0.10 14.12
C MET A 446 -8.84 0.28 13.47
N LEU A 447 -7.79 -0.09 14.20
CA LEU A 447 -6.42 0.13 13.74
C LEU A 447 -5.97 -0.94 12.73
N GLY A 448 -5.22 -0.52 11.72
CA GLY A 448 -4.63 -1.40 10.70
C GLY A 448 -4.84 -0.89 9.27
N ASP A 449 -4.49 -1.72 8.29
CA ASP A 449 -4.67 -1.40 6.88
C ASP A 449 -6.15 -1.03 6.58
N ALA A 450 -6.38 0.14 5.98
CA ALA A 450 -7.73 0.71 5.84
C ALA A 450 -8.65 -0.15 4.96
N ALA A 451 -8.10 -0.91 4.01
CA ALA A 451 -8.88 -1.87 3.23
C ALA A 451 -9.38 -3.01 4.13
N LYS A 452 -8.51 -3.58 4.97
CA LYS A 452 -8.90 -4.66 5.90
C LYS A 452 -9.96 -4.22 6.90
N THR A 453 -9.84 -3.01 7.45
CA THR A 453 -10.80 -2.51 8.46
C THR A 453 -12.15 -2.20 7.84
N PHE A 454 -12.19 -1.78 6.57
CA PHE A 454 -13.45 -1.66 5.81
C PHE A 454 -14.05 -3.01 5.45
N ASP A 455 -13.25 -4.05 5.21
CA ASP A 455 -13.75 -5.42 5.04
C ASP A 455 -14.46 -5.90 6.33
N THR A 456 -13.93 -5.56 7.50
CA THR A 456 -14.62 -5.81 8.78
C THR A 456 -15.93 -5.05 8.88
N LEU A 457 -15.94 -3.76 8.53
CA LEU A 457 -17.14 -2.92 8.62
C LEU A 457 -18.24 -3.41 7.67
N LEU A 458 -17.86 -3.88 6.48
CA LEU A 458 -18.77 -4.54 5.55
C LEU A 458 -19.40 -5.78 6.18
N HIS A 459 -18.59 -6.62 6.81
CA HIS A 459 -19.05 -7.81 7.52
C HIS A 459 -20.04 -7.44 8.65
N TYR A 460 -19.72 -6.43 9.44
CA TYR A 460 -20.59 -5.93 10.50
C TYR A 460 -21.90 -5.34 9.97
N ALA A 461 -21.81 -4.51 8.93
CA ALA A 461 -22.98 -3.92 8.28
C ALA A 461 -23.95 -4.97 7.74
N GLN A 462 -23.46 -6.14 7.33
CA GLN A 462 -24.29 -7.24 6.83
C GLN A 462 -25.09 -7.94 7.92
N GLY A 463 -24.68 -7.83 9.19
CA GLY A 463 -25.34 -8.51 10.32
C GLY A 463 -24.39 -9.40 11.13
N ASN A 464 -23.15 -9.58 10.67
CA ASN A 464 -22.23 -10.61 11.14
C ASN A 464 -21.29 -10.02 12.21
N ALA A 465 -21.82 -9.73 13.40
CA ALA A 465 -21.08 -9.13 14.51
C ALA A 465 -20.53 -10.18 15.47
N PRO A 466 -19.28 -10.04 15.97
CA PRO A 466 -18.80 -10.85 17.06
C PRO A 466 -19.68 -10.67 18.26
N ALA A 467 -20.07 -11.74 18.96
CA ALA A 467 -20.16 -11.55 20.39
C ALA A 467 -18.92 -12.07 21.10
N ASP A 468 -18.93 -11.71 22.36
CA ASP A 468 -17.90 -11.98 23.33
C ASP A 468 -17.55 -13.45 23.34
N GLN A 469 -16.33 -13.78 22.89
CA GLN A 469 -15.67 -15.00 23.29
C GLN A 469 -14.21 -14.73 23.68
N SER A 470 -14.02 -14.61 24.98
CA SER A 470 -12.79 -15.05 25.64
C SER A 470 -12.62 -16.57 25.47
N ALA A 471 -11.37 -16.99 25.26
CA ALA A 471 -10.79 -18.34 25.42
C ALA A 471 -10.63 -19.24 24.17
N ALA A 472 -9.44 -19.84 24.04
CA ALA A 472 -9.00 -20.80 23.02
C ALA A 472 -8.23 -21.98 23.67
N PRO A 473 -8.20 -23.19 23.05
CA PRO A 473 -7.14 -24.22 23.25
C PRO A 473 -6.78 -24.99 21.93
N SER A 474 -5.86 -25.99 21.81
CA SER A 474 -4.41 -26.20 22.06
C SER A 474 -3.99 -27.60 21.52
N GLY A 475 -2.73 -27.84 21.07
CA GLY A 475 -2.23 -29.18 20.67
C GLY A 475 -0.72 -29.39 20.38
N GLY A 476 0.13 -29.78 21.38
CA GLY A 476 1.58 -30.04 21.20
C GLY A 476 2.37 -31.05 22.10
N ASP A 477 1.90 -32.23 22.53
CA ASP A 477 2.67 -33.09 23.49
C ASP A 477 3.91 -33.83 22.97
N SER A 478 3.83 -34.56 21.85
CA SER A 478 4.71 -35.74 21.69
C SER A 478 6.12 -35.41 21.19
N LYS A 479 6.28 -34.38 20.36
CA LYS A 479 7.58 -33.93 19.84
C LYS A 479 8.35 -33.10 20.87
N GLU A 480 7.63 -32.35 21.70
CA GLU A 480 8.20 -31.57 22.79
C GLU A 480 8.87 -32.46 23.85
N ALA A 481 8.30 -33.64 24.14
CA ALA A 481 8.91 -34.62 25.04
C ALA A 481 10.25 -35.17 24.53
N ALA A 482 10.33 -35.44 23.22
CA ALA A 482 11.56 -35.90 22.59
C ALA A 482 12.62 -34.79 22.52
N ALA A 483 12.22 -33.54 22.24
CA ALA A 483 13.09 -32.37 22.25
C ALA A 483 13.68 -32.13 23.64
N ALA A 484 12.84 -32.16 24.68
CA ALA A 484 13.28 -32.03 26.06
C ALA A 484 14.31 -33.11 26.43
N LYS A 485 14.09 -34.35 26.02
CA LYS A 485 15.03 -35.46 26.26
C LYS A 485 16.37 -35.28 25.56
N LEU A 486 16.41 -34.76 24.33
CA LEU A 486 17.67 -34.49 23.63
C LEU A 486 18.44 -33.34 24.28
N VAL A 487 17.74 -32.25 24.62
CA VAL A 487 18.33 -31.08 25.31
C VAL A 487 18.90 -31.46 26.68
N HIS A 488 18.23 -32.34 27.43
CA HIS A 488 18.71 -32.78 28.75
C HIS A 488 19.92 -33.71 28.72
N ASN A 489 20.06 -34.53 27.67
CA ASN A 489 21.10 -35.57 27.62
C ASN A 489 22.36 -35.15 26.85
N ALA A 490 22.33 -34.01 26.14
CA ALA A 490 23.45 -33.55 25.34
C ALA A 490 24.63 -33.08 26.21
N LYS A 491 25.86 -33.51 25.89
CA LYS A 491 27.10 -33.00 26.51
C LYS A 491 27.87 -32.06 25.59
N SER A 492 27.60 -32.10 24.28
CA SER A 492 28.08 -31.16 23.29
C SER A 492 26.94 -30.70 22.36
N VAL A 493 26.85 -29.39 22.12
CA VAL A 493 25.82 -28.77 21.30
C VAL A 493 26.43 -27.83 20.26
N ILE A 494 26.06 -27.98 18.99
CA ILE A 494 26.37 -27.00 17.95
C ILE A 494 25.10 -26.26 17.55
N ILE A 495 25.11 -24.92 17.66
CA ILE A 495 24.01 -24.06 17.23
C ILE A 495 24.29 -23.54 15.83
N VAL A 496 23.33 -23.72 14.91
CA VAL A 496 23.44 -23.24 13.53
C VAL A 496 22.40 -22.15 13.27
N PRO A 497 22.77 -20.86 13.32
CA PRO A 497 21.86 -19.76 13.07
C PRO A 497 21.62 -19.54 11.57
N GLY A 498 20.41 -19.08 11.23
CA GLY A 498 20.03 -18.71 9.87
C GLY A 498 19.11 -17.51 9.79
N TYR A 499 18.64 -17.20 8.58
CA TYR A 499 17.87 -15.99 8.34
C TYR A 499 16.52 -15.94 9.08
N GLY A 500 15.90 -17.09 9.38
CA GLY A 500 14.69 -17.18 10.21
C GLY A 500 14.91 -16.69 11.64
N MET A 501 16.12 -16.83 12.20
CA MET A 501 16.49 -16.26 13.50
C MET A 501 16.42 -14.73 13.46
N ALA A 502 16.90 -14.12 12.36
CA ALA A 502 16.90 -12.67 12.17
C ALA A 502 15.47 -12.11 11.98
N LEU A 503 14.60 -12.83 11.25
CA LEU A 503 13.20 -12.44 11.08
C LEU A 503 12.43 -12.45 12.40
N ALA A 504 12.70 -13.44 13.26
CA ALA A 504 12.07 -13.57 14.57
C ALA A 504 12.75 -12.73 15.66
N GLN A 505 13.85 -12.03 15.37
CA GLN A 505 14.67 -11.30 16.35
C GLN A 505 15.11 -12.21 17.53
N ALA A 506 15.49 -13.46 17.22
CA ALA A 506 15.72 -14.49 18.22
C ALA A 506 17.15 -14.54 18.81
N GLN A 507 18.08 -13.69 18.34
CA GLN A 507 19.52 -13.76 18.69
C GLN A 507 19.81 -13.75 20.21
N HIS A 508 19.08 -12.95 20.99
CA HIS A 508 19.23 -12.92 22.45
C HIS A 508 18.72 -14.20 23.13
N LYS A 509 17.67 -14.83 22.58
CA LYS A 509 17.17 -16.13 23.08
C LYS A 509 18.13 -17.26 22.73
N VAL A 510 18.81 -17.17 21.58
CA VAL A 510 19.87 -18.11 21.21
C VAL A 510 21.03 -18.02 22.20
N LYS A 511 21.49 -16.82 22.54
CA LYS A 511 22.50 -16.64 23.59
C LYS A 511 22.02 -17.19 24.94
N GLN A 512 20.79 -16.90 25.32
CA GLN A 512 20.20 -17.42 26.57
C GLN A 512 20.16 -18.96 26.61
N LEU A 513 19.86 -19.62 25.49
CA LEU A 513 19.92 -21.08 25.39
C LEU A 513 21.35 -21.59 25.59
N ALA A 514 22.33 -20.97 24.93
CA ALA A 514 23.73 -21.34 25.08
C ALA A 514 24.20 -21.17 26.54
N ASP A 515 23.94 -20.02 27.16
CA ASP A 515 24.29 -19.75 28.57
C ASP A 515 23.68 -20.78 29.52
N THR A 516 22.43 -21.17 29.26
CA THR A 516 21.72 -22.17 30.08
C THR A 516 22.35 -23.56 29.95
N LEU A 517 22.80 -23.93 28.75
CA LEU A 517 23.47 -25.21 28.48
C LEU A 517 24.89 -25.23 29.05
N GLU A 518 25.66 -24.17 28.86
CA GLU A 518 27.01 -24.01 29.40
C GLU A 518 27.02 -24.04 30.93
N ALA A 519 26.04 -23.41 31.57
CA ALA A 519 25.85 -23.48 33.02
C ALA A 519 25.63 -24.92 33.55
N LYS A 520 25.20 -25.84 32.68
CA LYS A 520 25.04 -27.27 32.97
C LYS A 520 26.26 -28.12 32.58
N GLY A 521 27.36 -27.49 32.16
CA GLY A 521 28.58 -28.16 31.74
C GLY A 521 28.53 -28.75 30.33
N VAL A 522 27.57 -28.31 29.50
CA VAL A 522 27.49 -28.68 28.08
C VAL A 522 28.42 -27.78 27.28
N LYS A 523 29.23 -28.37 26.39
CA LYS A 523 30.08 -27.59 25.48
C LYS A 523 29.22 -27.05 24.33
N VAL A 524 29.08 -25.73 24.20
CA VAL A 524 28.33 -25.08 23.11
C VAL A 524 29.28 -24.45 22.09
N SER A 525 28.97 -24.53 20.80
CA SER A 525 29.71 -23.84 19.74
C SER A 525 28.75 -23.39 18.63
N TYR A 526 29.10 -22.36 17.86
CA TYR A 526 28.25 -21.84 16.80
C TYR A 526 28.81 -22.18 15.43
N GLY A 527 28.07 -22.94 14.62
CA GLY A 527 28.46 -23.23 13.24
C GLY A 527 27.92 -22.17 12.31
N ILE A 528 28.79 -21.27 11.81
CA ILE A 528 28.37 -20.18 10.94
C ILE A 528 28.64 -20.52 9.49
N HIS A 529 27.59 -20.41 8.68
CA HIS A 529 27.71 -20.50 7.24
C HIS A 529 27.92 -19.10 6.63
N PRO A 530 28.88 -18.90 5.72
CA PRO A 530 29.24 -17.57 5.20
C PRO A 530 28.09 -16.87 4.44
N VAL A 531 27.13 -17.62 3.92
CA VAL A 531 25.93 -17.07 3.23
C VAL A 531 24.64 -17.17 4.05
N ALA A 532 24.73 -17.46 5.36
CA ALA A 532 23.55 -17.40 6.23
C ALA A 532 23.08 -15.95 6.42
N GLY A 533 21.96 -15.58 5.80
CA GLY A 533 21.36 -14.24 5.93
C GLY A 533 21.22 -13.48 4.61
N ARG A 534 21.07 -12.15 4.69
CA ARG A 534 20.96 -11.27 3.51
C ARG A 534 22.29 -10.70 3.03
N MET A 535 23.36 -10.87 3.81
CA MET A 535 24.72 -10.43 3.48
C MET A 535 25.74 -11.34 4.17
N PRO A 536 26.96 -11.49 3.62
CA PRO A 536 28.04 -12.22 4.30
C PRO A 536 28.34 -11.64 5.68
N GLY A 537 28.58 -12.50 6.68
CA GLY A 537 28.84 -12.11 8.06
C GLY A 537 27.61 -11.65 8.86
N HIS A 538 26.40 -11.72 8.28
CA HIS A 538 25.17 -11.26 8.93
C HIS A 538 24.90 -11.98 10.26
N MET A 539 25.14 -13.29 10.36
CA MET A 539 24.97 -14.03 11.62
C MET A 539 26.02 -13.63 12.66
N ASN A 540 27.26 -13.36 12.25
CA ASN A 540 28.32 -12.92 13.16
C ASN A 540 27.95 -11.59 13.82
N VAL A 541 27.39 -10.65 13.06
CA VAL A 541 26.95 -9.34 13.61
C VAL A 541 25.81 -9.52 14.62
N LEU A 542 24.79 -10.33 14.30
CA LEU A 542 23.65 -10.55 15.19
C LEU A 542 24.03 -11.29 16.47
N LEU A 543 24.94 -12.26 16.38
CA LEU A 543 25.42 -12.98 17.56
C LEU A 543 26.39 -12.12 18.39
N ALA A 544 27.22 -11.29 17.75
CA ALA A 544 28.04 -10.30 18.46
C ALA A 544 27.17 -9.25 19.18
N GLU A 545 26.06 -8.79 18.58
CA GLU A 545 25.07 -7.93 19.24
C GLU A 545 24.44 -8.62 20.47
N ALA A 546 24.30 -9.94 20.43
CA ALA A 546 23.85 -10.74 21.55
C ALA A 546 24.96 -11.10 22.56
N ASN A 547 26.17 -10.54 22.45
CA ASN A 547 27.35 -10.84 23.27
C ASN A 547 27.84 -12.29 23.17
N VAL A 548 27.85 -12.87 21.97
CA VAL A 548 28.60 -14.10 21.67
C VAL A 548 30.02 -13.72 21.23
N ASP A 549 31.03 -14.34 21.81
CA ASP A 549 32.42 -14.09 21.46
C ASP A 549 32.76 -14.64 20.07
N TYR A 550 33.57 -13.90 19.31
CA TYR A 550 33.96 -14.28 17.95
C TYR A 550 34.73 -15.61 17.89
N GLU A 551 35.41 -15.99 18.98
CA GLU A 551 36.14 -17.27 19.07
C GLU A 551 35.20 -18.47 19.08
N ASP A 552 33.93 -18.29 19.50
CA ASP A 552 32.91 -19.34 19.53
C ASP A 552 32.15 -19.45 18.19
N LEU A 553 32.34 -18.48 17.28
CA LEU A 553 31.77 -18.45 15.93
C LEU A 553 32.68 -19.22 14.97
N LEU A 554 32.44 -20.53 14.87
CA LEU A 554 33.23 -21.42 14.04
C LEU A 554 32.78 -21.35 12.58
N GLU A 555 33.72 -20.99 11.71
CA GLU A 555 33.54 -21.06 10.26
C GLU A 555 33.34 -22.52 9.80
N MET A 556 32.71 -22.67 8.64
CA MET A 556 32.28 -23.96 8.09
C MET A 556 33.39 -25.02 8.02
N ASP A 557 34.60 -24.69 7.59
CA ASP A 557 35.73 -25.63 7.49
C ASP A 557 36.20 -26.16 8.86
N THR A 558 36.02 -25.35 9.90
CA THR A 558 36.39 -25.70 11.28
C THR A 558 35.30 -26.53 11.96
N VAL A 559 34.03 -26.16 11.77
CA VAL A 559 32.90 -26.81 12.46
C VAL A 559 32.45 -28.11 11.78
N ASN A 560 32.65 -28.26 10.46
CA ASN A 560 32.15 -29.42 9.72
C ASN A 560 32.67 -30.78 10.24
N PRO A 561 33.95 -30.95 10.58
CA PRO A 561 34.46 -32.19 11.19
C PRO A 561 33.87 -32.49 12.58
N MET A 562 33.33 -31.48 13.27
CA MET A 562 32.82 -31.62 14.64
C MET A 562 31.39 -32.17 14.71
N PHE A 563 30.62 -32.11 13.62
CA PHE A 563 29.22 -32.54 13.62
C PHE A 563 29.08 -34.04 13.98
N ALA A 564 29.94 -34.92 13.46
CA ALA A 564 29.89 -36.36 13.71
C ALA A 564 30.07 -36.75 15.20
N GLU A 565 30.81 -35.93 15.95
CA GLU A 565 31.10 -36.18 17.38
C GLU A 565 30.12 -35.46 18.32
N THR A 566 29.29 -34.56 17.77
CA THR A 566 28.38 -33.70 18.54
C THR A 566 27.09 -34.44 18.92
N ASP A 567 26.68 -34.30 20.19
CA ASP A 567 25.51 -34.99 20.72
C ASP A 567 24.20 -34.37 20.22
N LEU A 568 24.15 -33.03 20.06
CA LEU A 568 22.95 -32.33 19.59
C LEU A 568 23.31 -31.13 18.70
N VAL A 569 22.66 -31.01 17.55
CA VAL A 569 22.67 -29.79 16.72
C VAL A 569 21.34 -29.07 16.84
N VAL A 570 21.37 -27.76 17.09
CA VAL A 570 20.19 -26.90 17.11
C VAL A 570 20.23 -25.93 15.93
N VAL A 571 19.45 -26.20 14.90
CA VAL A 571 19.33 -25.35 13.70
C VAL A 571 18.25 -24.30 13.93
N ILE A 572 18.57 -23.01 13.82
CA ILE A 572 17.64 -21.92 14.16
C ILE A 572 17.43 -21.02 12.96
N GLY A 573 16.30 -21.17 12.27
CA GLY A 573 15.97 -20.37 11.10
C GLY A 573 16.89 -20.60 9.89
N ALA A 574 17.61 -21.72 9.85
CA ALA A 574 18.49 -22.10 8.75
C ALA A 574 17.85 -23.25 7.94
N ASN A 575 17.84 -23.11 6.62
CA ASN A 575 17.36 -24.13 5.70
C ASN A 575 18.44 -24.49 4.68
N ASP A 576 18.69 -23.61 3.71
CA ASP A 576 19.58 -23.93 2.57
C ASP A 576 21.02 -24.25 3.00
N VAL A 577 21.51 -23.58 4.04
CA VAL A 577 22.89 -23.71 4.53
C VAL A 577 23.20 -25.01 5.28
N VAL A 578 22.18 -25.78 5.64
CA VAL A 578 22.31 -27.10 6.29
C VAL A 578 21.73 -28.21 5.41
N ASN A 579 21.38 -27.90 4.16
CA ASN A 579 20.58 -28.78 3.32
C ASN A 579 21.44 -29.84 2.61
N PRO A 580 21.34 -31.13 2.96
CA PRO A 580 22.14 -32.20 2.34
C PRO A 580 21.92 -32.35 0.83
N ALA A 581 20.79 -31.85 0.30
CA ALA A 581 20.52 -31.85 -1.13
C ALA A 581 21.57 -31.07 -1.94
N ALA A 582 22.32 -30.17 -1.31
CA ALA A 582 23.46 -29.52 -1.95
C ALA A 582 24.52 -30.51 -2.47
N ASN A 583 24.65 -31.69 -1.84
CA ASN A 583 25.63 -32.71 -2.23
C ASN A 583 25.10 -33.70 -3.27
N THR A 584 23.78 -33.82 -3.42
CA THR A 584 23.16 -34.96 -4.13
C THR A 584 22.17 -34.54 -5.22
N ALA A 585 21.58 -33.34 -5.13
CA ALA A 585 20.53 -32.88 -6.03
C ALA A 585 21.09 -32.07 -7.21
N GLU A 586 21.61 -32.78 -8.22
CA GLU A 586 22.18 -32.15 -9.43
C GLU A 586 21.20 -31.18 -10.11
N GLY A 587 21.70 -30.02 -10.54
CA GLY A 587 20.90 -29.01 -11.24
C GLY A 587 20.05 -28.10 -10.34
N THR A 588 20.11 -28.25 -9.02
CA THR A 588 19.48 -27.31 -8.09
C THR A 588 20.36 -26.08 -7.81
N PRO A 589 19.79 -24.92 -7.42
CA PRO A 589 20.57 -23.72 -7.10
C PRO A 589 21.59 -23.88 -5.96
N ILE A 590 21.45 -24.94 -5.15
CA ILE A 590 22.38 -25.28 -4.07
C ILE A 590 23.31 -26.45 -4.41
N TYR A 591 23.19 -27.07 -5.60
CA TYR A 591 24.05 -28.20 -5.96
C TYR A 591 25.52 -27.76 -6.05
N GLY A 592 26.38 -28.45 -5.32
CA GLY A 592 27.79 -28.10 -5.17
C GLY A 592 28.05 -26.91 -4.25
N MET A 593 27.01 -26.33 -3.63
CA MET A 593 27.17 -25.35 -2.57
C MET A 593 27.73 -26.06 -1.33
N PRO A 594 28.83 -25.56 -0.72
CA PRO A 594 29.24 -26.04 0.58
C PRO A 594 28.11 -25.84 1.60
N ILE A 595 27.94 -26.80 2.51
CA ILE A 595 26.92 -26.74 3.57
C ILE A 595 27.54 -27.09 4.92
N LEU A 596 26.84 -26.68 5.98
CA LEU A 596 27.08 -27.20 7.31
C LEU A 596 26.55 -28.63 7.38
N LYS A 597 27.41 -29.58 7.71
CA LYS A 597 27.12 -31.02 7.78
C LYS A 597 26.34 -31.41 9.03
N ALA A 598 25.31 -30.64 9.36
CA ALA A 598 24.43 -30.87 10.51
C ALA A 598 23.86 -32.30 10.52
N GLU A 599 23.69 -32.89 9.34
CA GLU A 599 23.23 -34.26 9.16
C GLU A 599 24.15 -35.34 9.76
N GLU A 600 25.43 -35.05 10.02
CA GLU A 600 26.35 -36.03 10.59
C GLU A 600 26.17 -36.17 12.14
N ALA A 601 25.38 -35.30 12.78
CA ALA A 601 25.19 -35.30 14.24
C ALA A 601 24.27 -36.39 14.77
N LYS A 602 24.43 -36.72 16.07
CA LYS A 602 23.68 -37.80 16.75
C LYS A 602 22.22 -37.44 17.03
N GLY A 603 21.93 -36.17 17.29
CA GLY A 603 20.58 -35.64 17.51
C GLY A 603 20.46 -34.26 16.89
N ILE A 604 19.32 -33.94 16.30
CA ILE A 604 19.12 -32.67 15.59
C ILE A 604 17.76 -32.10 15.99
N ILE A 605 17.74 -30.85 16.43
CA ILE A 605 16.52 -30.07 16.63
C ILE A 605 16.54 -28.90 15.64
N ILE A 606 15.44 -28.70 14.93
CA ILE A 606 15.32 -27.64 13.93
C ILE A 606 14.18 -26.71 14.34
N CYS A 607 14.49 -25.43 14.50
CA CYS A 607 13.58 -24.36 14.87
C CYS A 607 13.33 -23.46 13.66
N ASN A 608 12.41 -23.86 12.79
CA ASN A 608 12.04 -23.13 11.57
C ASN A 608 10.54 -22.82 11.56
N TYR A 609 10.12 -21.81 10.80
CA TYR A 609 8.71 -21.41 10.75
C TYR A 609 7.79 -22.51 10.23
N ASP A 610 8.26 -23.23 9.21
CA ASP A 610 7.63 -24.41 8.63
C ASP A 610 8.74 -25.33 8.06
N ASP A 611 8.34 -26.44 7.44
CA ASP A 611 9.20 -27.40 6.74
C ASP A 611 9.41 -27.07 5.26
N LYS A 612 8.92 -25.90 4.80
CA LYS A 612 8.98 -25.54 3.38
C LYS A 612 10.44 -25.26 2.98
N PRO A 613 10.75 -25.43 1.67
CA PRO A 613 12.05 -25.04 1.13
C PRO A 613 12.45 -23.61 1.49
N GLY A 614 13.75 -23.42 1.67
CA GLY A 614 14.35 -22.13 1.98
C GLY A 614 14.31 -21.17 0.79
N TYR A 615 15.20 -20.18 0.81
CA TYR A 615 15.31 -19.18 -0.24
C TYR A 615 15.64 -19.81 -1.60
N ALA A 616 16.43 -20.88 -1.60
CA ALA A 616 16.80 -21.59 -2.82
C ALA A 616 15.67 -22.42 -3.43
N GLY A 617 14.54 -22.57 -2.74
CA GLY A 617 13.39 -23.36 -3.23
C GLY A 617 13.65 -24.87 -3.27
N VAL A 618 14.74 -25.35 -2.66
CA VAL A 618 15.13 -26.77 -2.63
C VAL A 618 14.64 -27.41 -1.32
N PRO A 619 13.87 -28.51 -1.37
CA PRO A 619 13.49 -29.26 -0.19
C PRO A 619 14.70 -29.68 0.61
N ASN A 620 14.57 -29.73 1.94
CA ASN A 620 15.66 -30.11 2.82
C ASN A 620 15.45 -31.54 3.34
N PRO A 621 16.20 -32.54 2.84
CA PRO A 621 16.09 -33.94 3.29
C PRO A 621 16.35 -34.12 4.79
N LEU A 622 16.98 -33.13 5.43
CA LEU A 622 17.23 -33.15 6.87
C LEU A 622 15.94 -33.13 7.70
N TYR A 623 14.85 -32.51 7.20
CA TYR A 623 13.61 -32.36 7.97
C TYR A 623 12.85 -33.67 8.18
N THR A 624 13.08 -34.62 7.29
CA THR A 624 12.43 -35.93 7.28
C THR A 624 13.35 -37.05 7.74
N ARG A 625 14.59 -36.74 8.13
CA ARG A 625 15.56 -37.74 8.58
C ARG A 625 15.18 -38.27 9.96
N GLU A 626 15.27 -39.58 10.13
CA GLU A 626 15.03 -40.25 11.40
C GLU A 626 16.02 -39.73 12.48
N GLY A 627 15.50 -39.36 13.64
CA GLY A 627 16.28 -38.73 14.71
C GLY A 627 16.32 -37.19 14.69
N VAL A 628 15.68 -36.55 13.71
CA VAL A 628 15.52 -35.08 13.65
C VAL A 628 14.17 -34.64 14.22
N ILE A 629 14.20 -33.63 15.09
CA ILE A 629 13.01 -33.03 15.70
C ILE A 629 12.81 -31.63 15.11
N LEU A 630 11.84 -31.52 14.20
CA LEU A 630 11.41 -30.23 13.68
C LEU A 630 10.37 -29.58 14.62
N MET A 631 10.73 -28.45 15.20
CA MET A 631 9.86 -27.54 15.95
C MET A 631 9.45 -26.39 15.02
N THR A 632 8.23 -26.48 14.49
CA THR A 632 7.69 -25.48 13.57
C THR A 632 7.11 -24.28 14.31
N GLY A 633 7.35 -23.08 13.81
CA GLY A 633 6.77 -21.84 14.31
C GLY A 633 7.79 -20.71 14.40
N ASP A 634 7.37 -19.58 14.97
CA ASP A 634 8.26 -18.44 15.17
C ASP A 634 9.52 -18.87 15.94
N ALA A 635 10.70 -18.63 15.35
CA ALA A 635 11.98 -19.14 15.88
C ALA A 635 12.26 -18.61 17.29
N ALA A 636 11.80 -17.40 17.64
CA ALA A 636 11.95 -16.90 19.00
C ALA A 636 11.13 -17.73 19.99
N LYS A 637 9.92 -18.16 19.62
CA LYS A 637 9.06 -19.01 20.48
C LYS A 637 9.61 -20.43 20.62
N THR A 638 10.07 -21.04 19.53
CA THR A 638 10.61 -22.41 19.58
C THR A 638 11.93 -22.47 20.34
N VAL A 639 12.80 -21.45 20.20
CA VAL A 639 14.04 -21.35 20.99
C VAL A 639 13.72 -21.09 22.47
N ASP A 640 12.73 -20.26 22.78
CA ASP A 640 12.27 -20.07 24.17
C ASP A 640 11.82 -21.38 24.80
N ARG A 641 11.15 -22.24 24.01
CA ARG A 641 10.73 -23.56 24.45
C ARG A 641 11.93 -24.48 24.73
N LEU A 642 12.99 -24.39 23.94
CA LEU A 642 14.25 -25.09 24.22
C LEU A 642 14.95 -24.55 25.47
N VAL A 643 14.88 -23.24 25.74
CA VAL A 643 15.37 -22.66 26.99
C VAL A 643 14.60 -23.23 28.18
N SER A 644 13.27 -23.28 28.11
CA SER A 644 12.41 -23.93 29.11
C SER A 644 12.80 -25.40 29.35
N PHE A 645 13.03 -26.17 28.29
CA PHE A 645 13.52 -27.54 28.43
C PHE A 645 14.90 -27.57 29.06
N ALA A 646 15.84 -26.75 28.60
CA ALA A 646 17.17 -26.64 29.19
C ALA A 646 17.12 -26.21 30.66
N GLN A 647 16.05 -25.57 31.15
CA GLN A 647 15.84 -25.22 32.56
C GLN A 647 15.15 -26.33 33.38
N GLY A 648 14.58 -27.36 32.74
CA GLY A 648 14.01 -28.54 33.39
C GLY A 648 12.47 -28.64 33.35
N GLU A 649 11.79 -27.81 32.56
CA GLU A 649 10.32 -27.88 32.40
C GLU A 649 9.88 -29.10 31.56
N SER A 650 8.78 -29.75 31.95
CA SER A 650 8.19 -30.89 31.20
C SER A 650 7.15 -30.43 30.15
N PRO A 651 6.97 -31.17 29.03
CA PRO A 651 5.97 -30.88 28.01
C PRO A 651 4.54 -30.97 28.56
N ALA A 652 3.68 -30.05 28.12
CA ALA A 652 2.25 -30.02 28.46
C ALA A 652 1.40 -30.17 27.18
N ALA A 653 0.13 -30.56 27.32
CA ALA A 653 -0.57 -31.33 26.28
C ALA A 653 -1.37 -30.64 25.16
N ALA A 654 -1.29 -31.11 23.87
CA ALA A 654 -2.34 -31.83 23.08
C ALA A 654 -1.88 -32.29 21.62
N PRO A 655 -2.71 -32.64 20.58
CA PRO A 655 -2.66 -33.93 19.81
C PRO A 655 -2.18 -33.93 18.32
N SER A 656 -1.92 -35.11 17.69
CA SER A 656 -1.39 -35.32 16.30
C SER A 656 -2.16 -36.36 15.42
N SER A 657 -2.36 -36.12 14.10
CA SER A 657 -2.92 -37.09 13.11
C SER A 657 -2.64 -36.76 11.60
N GLY A 658 -1.42 -36.95 11.08
CA GLY A 658 -1.01 -36.51 9.72
C GLY A 658 -1.19 -37.51 8.55
N ASP A 659 -0.70 -38.75 8.65
CA ASP A 659 -0.43 -39.56 7.44
C ASP A 659 -1.63 -40.30 6.82
N SER A 660 -2.75 -40.49 7.52
CA SER A 660 -3.92 -41.18 6.93
C SER A 660 -4.77 -40.27 6.03
N LYS A 661 -4.60 -38.94 6.14
CA LYS A 661 -5.49 -37.96 5.50
C LYS A 661 -5.08 -37.61 4.07
N GLU A 662 -3.80 -37.62 3.72
CA GLU A 662 -3.35 -37.34 2.34
C GLU A 662 -3.72 -38.45 1.36
N ALA A 663 -3.59 -39.73 1.76
CA ALA A 663 -4.05 -40.88 0.95
C ALA A 663 -5.56 -40.87 0.72
N ALA A 664 -6.33 -40.41 1.72
CA ALA A 664 -7.77 -40.22 1.58
C ALA A 664 -8.09 -39.07 0.60
N ALA A 665 -7.34 -37.96 0.64
CA ALA A 665 -7.54 -36.83 -0.28
C ALA A 665 -7.28 -37.23 -1.73
N ALA A 666 -6.21 -37.99 -1.98
CA ALA A 666 -5.88 -38.46 -3.32
C ALA A 666 -6.99 -39.33 -3.92
N LYS A 667 -7.50 -40.29 -3.12
CA LYS A 667 -8.61 -41.16 -3.54
C LYS A 667 -9.90 -40.37 -3.80
N LEU A 668 -10.17 -39.32 -3.04
CA LEU A 668 -11.35 -38.48 -3.22
C LEU A 668 -11.28 -37.66 -4.50
N VAL A 669 -10.16 -36.99 -4.76
CA VAL A 669 -9.98 -36.17 -5.97
C VAL A 669 -10.02 -37.02 -7.24
N GLN A 670 -9.44 -38.22 -7.23
CA GLN A 670 -9.41 -39.11 -8.40
C GLN A 670 -10.77 -39.70 -8.78
N ASN A 671 -11.65 -39.90 -7.80
CA ASN A 671 -12.93 -40.58 -8.01
C ASN A 671 -14.14 -39.64 -8.01
N ALA A 672 -13.96 -38.36 -7.70
CA ALA A 672 -15.05 -37.40 -7.63
C ALA A 672 -15.64 -37.14 -9.02
N LYS A 673 -16.98 -37.17 -9.12
CA LYS A 673 -17.70 -36.86 -10.36
C LYS A 673 -18.46 -35.54 -10.26
N ASN A 674 -18.90 -35.15 -9.07
CA ASN A 674 -19.51 -33.85 -8.82
C ASN A 674 -18.67 -33.08 -7.79
N VAL A 675 -17.96 -32.05 -8.26
CA VAL A 675 -17.01 -31.29 -7.44
C VAL A 675 -17.47 -29.84 -7.31
N VAL A 676 -17.52 -29.34 -6.09
CA VAL A 676 -17.75 -27.91 -5.82
C VAL A 676 -16.48 -27.30 -5.25
N ILE A 677 -15.93 -26.30 -5.94
CA ILE A 677 -14.76 -25.56 -5.47
C ILE A 677 -15.22 -24.26 -4.81
N VAL A 678 -14.80 -24.03 -3.58
CA VAL A 678 -15.13 -22.84 -2.80
C VAL A 678 -13.89 -21.96 -2.64
N PRO A 679 -13.70 -20.94 -3.49
CA PRO A 679 -12.58 -20.02 -3.37
C PRO A 679 -12.77 -19.04 -2.20
N GLY A 680 -11.68 -18.67 -1.56
CA GLY A 680 -11.63 -17.73 -0.44
C GLY A 680 -10.39 -16.84 -0.48
N TYR A 681 -10.27 -15.97 0.52
CA TYR A 681 -9.22 -14.95 0.52
C TYR A 681 -7.79 -15.53 0.53
N GLY A 682 -7.59 -16.70 1.15
CA GLY A 682 -6.31 -17.39 1.10
C GLY A 682 -5.88 -17.80 -0.31
N MET A 683 -6.82 -18.06 -1.24
CA MET A 683 -6.52 -18.27 -2.66
C MET A 683 -5.89 -17.01 -3.28
N ALA A 684 -6.43 -15.83 -2.96
CA ALA A 684 -5.94 -14.55 -3.46
C ALA A 684 -4.55 -14.20 -2.90
N LEU A 685 -4.32 -14.47 -1.60
CA LEU A 685 -3.01 -14.27 -0.97
C LEU A 685 -1.94 -15.16 -1.61
N ALA A 686 -2.30 -16.40 -1.94
CA ALA A 686 -1.40 -17.37 -2.56
C ALA A 686 -1.31 -17.24 -4.09
N GLN A 687 -2.06 -16.32 -4.71
CA GLN A 687 -2.19 -16.19 -6.17
C GLN A 687 -2.54 -17.54 -6.86
N ALA A 688 -3.41 -18.33 -6.22
CA ALA A 688 -3.70 -19.70 -6.62
C ALA A 688 -4.84 -19.84 -7.66
N GLN A 689 -5.44 -18.75 -8.13
CA GLN A 689 -6.60 -18.74 -9.03
C GLN A 689 -6.35 -19.53 -10.33
N TYR A 690 -5.15 -19.41 -10.91
CA TYR A 690 -4.78 -20.15 -12.12
C TYR A 690 -4.69 -21.66 -11.87
N LYS A 691 -4.20 -22.09 -10.70
CA LYS A 691 -4.12 -23.51 -10.32
C LYS A 691 -5.48 -24.10 -9.99
N VAL A 692 -6.35 -23.29 -9.40
CA VAL A 692 -7.75 -23.65 -9.17
C VAL A 692 -8.46 -23.93 -10.49
N LYS A 693 -8.24 -23.09 -11.52
CA LYS A 693 -8.74 -23.36 -12.87
C LYS A 693 -8.10 -24.61 -13.48
N GLN A 694 -6.78 -24.78 -13.38
CA GLN A 694 -6.10 -25.99 -13.88
C GLN A 694 -6.66 -27.28 -13.28
N LEU A 695 -6.98 -27.29 -11.97
CA LEU A 695 -7.56 -28.46 -11.31
C LEU A 695 -8.97 -28.74 -11.84
N ALA A 696 -9.77 -27.70 -12.00
CA ALA A 696 -11.11 -27.83 -12.55
C ALA A 696 -11.07 -28.37 -13.99
N ASP A 697 -10.24 -27.80 -14.86
CA ASP A 697 -10.08 -28.25 -16.26
C ASP A 697 -9.67 -29.72 -16.34
N LEU A 698 -8.76 -30.14 -15.44
CA LEU A 698 -8.31 -31.51 -15.38
C LEU A 698 -9.42 -32.46 -14.92
N LEU A 699 -10.17 -32.10 -13.88
CA LEU A 699 -11.29 -32.90 -13.40
C LEU A 699 -12.41 -32.99 -14.45
N GLU A 700 -12.71 -31.89 -15.14
CA GLU A 700 -13.66 -31.84 -16.25
C GLU A 700 -13.22 -32.71 -17.43
N SER A 701 -11.92 -32.70 -17.77
CA SER A 701 -11.36 -33.58 -18.81
C SER A 701 -11.51 -35.07 -18.49
N LYS A 702 -11.63 -35.40 -17.19
CA LYS A 702 -11.86 -36.77 -16.69
C LYS A 702 -13.36 -37.09 -16.50
N GLY A 703 -14.24 -36.19 -16.92
CA GLY A 703 -15.69 -36.37 -16.90
C GLY A 703 -16.36 -35.99 -15.58
N ALA A 704 -15.68 -35.28 -14.69
CA ALA A 704 -16.31 -34.68 -13.52
C ALA A 704 -17.00 -33.37 -13.88
N LYS A 705 -18.12 -33.06 -13.24
CA LYS A 705 -18.76 -31.74 -13.29
C LYS A 705 -18.17 -30.89 -12.18
N VAL A 706 -17.53 -29.77 -12.55
CA VAL A 706 -16.97 -28.81 -11.58
C VAL A 706 -17.82 -27.56 -11.56
N SER A 707 -18.09 -27.05 -10.36
CA SER A 707 -18.81 -25.79 -10.17
C SER A 707 -18.12 -24.98 -9.08
N TYR A 708 -18.15 -23.66 -9.19
CA TYR A 708 -17.52 -22.79 -8.21
C TYR A 708 -18.60 -22.20 -7.29
N GLY A 709 -18.57 -22.58 -6.02
CA GLY A 709 -19.44 -22.01 -5.00
C GLY A 709 -18.86 -20.70 -4.52
N ILE A 710 -19.40 -19.59 -5.02
CA ILE A 710 -18.90 -18.27 -4.68
C ILE A 710 -19.71 -17.71 -3.51
N HIS A 711 -19.01 -17.44 -2.42
CA HIS A 711 -19.58 -16.64 -1.36
C HIS A 711 -19.46 -15.16 -1.72
N PRO A 712 -20.52 -14.35 -1.60
CA PRO A 712 -20.49 -12.93 -1.97
C PRO A 712 -19.55 -12.08 -1.11
N VAL A 713 -18.95 -12.65 -0.05
CA VAL A 713 -17.95 -11.99 0.80
C VAL A 713 -16.64 -12.78 0.92
N ALA A 714 -16.43 -13.77 0.05
CA ALA A 714 -15.14 -14.43 -0.06
C ALA A 714 -14.10 -13.44 -0.62
N GLY A 715 -13.07 -13.14 0.18
CA GLY A 715 -12.02 -12.18 -0.19
C GLY A 715 -12.20 -10.80 0.44
N ARG A 716 -11.30 -9.87 0.13
CA ARG A 716 -11.43 -8.48 0.59
C ARG A 716 -12.66 -7.74 0.04
N MET A 717 -13.23 -8.09 -1.12
CA MET A 717 -14.43 -7.40 -1.66
C MET A 717 -15.47 -8.39 -2.12
N PRO A 718 -16.76 -8.04 -2.10
CA PRO A 718 -17.75 -8.69 -2.95
C PRO A 718 -17.29 -8.77 -4.40
N GLY A 719 -17.51 -9.93 -5.01
CA GLY A 719 -17.06 -10.22 -6.37
C GLY A 719 -15.54 -10.48 -6.51
N HIS A 720 -14.76 -10.42 -5.43
CA HIS A 720 -13.30 -10.58 -5.51
C HIS A 720 -12.91 -11.95 -6.08
N MET A 721 -13.57 -13.03 -5.65
CA MET A 721 -13.31 -14.36 -6.21
C MET A 721 -13.75 -14.44 -7.67
N ASN A 722 -14.84 -13.78 -8.05
CA ASN A 722 -15.29 -13.74 -9.44
C ASN A 722 -14.26 -13.05 -10.34
N VAL A 723 -13.68 -11.94 -9.90
CA VAL A 723 -12.63 -11.23 -10.67
C VAL A 723 -11.38 -12.09 -10.80
N LEU A 724 -10.92 -12.74 -9.73
CA LEU A 724 -9.72 -13.58 -9.78
C LEU A 724 -9.92 -14.84 -10.63
N LEU A 725 -11.09 -15.47 -10.53
CA LEU A 725 -11.41 -16.62 -11.36
C LEU A 725 -11.65 -16.22 -12.82
N ALA A 726 -12.23 -15.05 -13.09
CA ALA A 726 -12.33 -14.49 -14.44
C ALA A 726 -10.95 -14.15 -15.03
N GLU A 727 -10.01 -13.62 -14.22
CA GLU A 727 -8.61 -13.42 -14.61
C GLU A 727 -7.94 -14.75 -14.99
N ALA A 728 -8.33 -15.84 -14.32
CA ALA A 728 -7.89 -17.19 -14.64
C ALA A 728 -8.67 -17.85 -15.81
N ASN A 729 -9.55 -17.13 -16.51
CA ASN A 729 -10.44 -17.63 -17.58
C ASN A 729 -11.47 -18.67 -17.13
N VAL A 730 -12.03 -18.52 -15.93
CA VAL A 730 -13.26 -19.23 -15.53
C VAL A 730 -14.47 -18.46 -16.04
N ASP A 731 -15.34 -19.14 -16.79
CA ASP A 731 -16.57 -18.55 -17.28
C ASP A 731 -17.55 -18.24 -16.15
N TYR A 732 -18.19 -17.06 -16.22
CA TYR A 732 -19.12 -16.58 -15.19
C TYR A 732 -20.30 -17.52 -14.94
N GLU A 733 -20.71 -18.33 -15.93
CA GLU A 733 -21.79 -19.31 -15.80
C GLU A 733 -21.46 -20.45 -14.82
N HIS A 734 -20.17 -20.71 -14.58
CA HIS A 734 -19.69 -21.71 -13.62
C HIS A 734 -19.51 -21.14 -12.21
N LEU A 735 -19.62 -19.81 -12.04
CA LEU A 735 -19.53 -19.11 -10.77
C LEU A 735 -20.92 -19.01 -10.14
N LEU A 736 -21.25 -20.00 -9.32
CA LEU A 736 -22.57 -20.14 -8.72
C LEU A 736 -22.66 -19.38 -7.40
N GLU A 737 -23.62 -18.48 -7.33
CA GLU A 737 -23.99 -17.77 -6.10
C GLU A 737 -24.55 -18.75 -5.05
N MET A 738 -24.45 -18.33 -3.79
CA MET A 738 -24.75 -19.13 -2.61
C MET A 738 -26.13 -19.82 -2.64
N ASP A 739 -27.21 -19.14 -3.06
CA ASP A 739 -28.56 -19.72 -3.12
C ASP A 739 -28.67 -20.86 -4.15
N THR A 740 -27.87 -20.79 -5.21
CA THR A 740 -27.84 -21.79 -6.28
C THR A 740 -26.95 -22.98 -5.90
N VAL A 741 -25.80 -22.71 -5.27
CA VAL A 741 -24.81 -23.75 -4.96
C VAL A 741 -25.08 -24.47 -3.62
N ASN A 742 -25.76 -23.82 -2.67
CA ASN A 742 -26.02 -24.43 -1.35
C ASN A 742 -26.76 -25.78 -1.43
N PRO A 743 -27.84 -25.91 -2.23
CA PRO A 743 -28.49 -27.21 -2.43
C PRO A 743 -27.57 -28.28 -3.04
N MET A 744 -26.54 -27.87 -3.78
CA MET A 744 -25.62 -28.79 -4.47
C MET A 744 -24.58 -29.41 -3.54
N PHE A 745 -24.30 -28.82 -2.36
CA PHE A 745 -23.31 -29.38 -1.43
C PHE A 745 -23.69 -30.78 -0.96
N ALA A 746 -24.96 -31.03 -0.62
CA ALA A 746 -25.44 -32.34 -0.19
C ALA A 746 -25.33 -33.43 -1.29
N GLU A 747 -25.37 -33.04 -2.56
CA GLU A 747 -25.27 -33.91 -3.73
C GLU A 747 -23.83 -34.05 -4.28
N SER A 748 -22.90 -33.21 -3.79
CA SER A 748 -21.51 -33.21 -4.23
C SER A 748 -20.72 -34.41 -3.66
N ASP A 749 -19.87 -34.99 -4.50
CA ASP A 749 -18.98 -36.08 -4.09
C ASP A 749 -17.78 -35.53 -3.29
N LEU A 750 -17.35 -34.32 -3.65
CA LEU A 750 -16.20 -33.64 -3.08
C LEU A 750 -16.39 -32.12 -3.10
N VAL A 751 -16.12 -31.47 -1.98
CA VAL A 751 -15.95 -30.02 -1.89
C VAL A 751 -14.50 -29.69 -1.67
N VAL A 752 -13.95 -28.77 -2.47
CA VAL A 752 -12.58 -28.27 -2.29
C VAL A 752 -12.63 -26.81 -1.89
N ILE A 753 -12.24 -26.51 -0.65
CA ILE A 753 -12.27 -25.17 -0.08
C ILE A 753 -10.86 -24.58 -0.16
N VAL A 754 -10.72 -23.37 -0.73
CA VAL A 754 -9.41 -22.79 -1.08
C VAL A 754 -9.23 -21.45 -0.39
N GLY A 755 -8.54 -21.43 0.75
CA GLY A 755 -8.34 -20.17 1.48
C GLY A 755 -9.64 -19.57 2.02
N ALA A 756 -10.70 -20.36 2.11
CA ALA A 756 -12.00 -19.97 2.65
C ALA A 756 -12.15 -20.60 4.04
N ASN A 757 -12.21 -19.75 5.06
CA ASN A 757 -12.41 -20.16 6.45
C ASN A 757 -13.79 -19.70 6.91
N ASP A 758 -13.98 -18.40 7.06
CA ASP A 758 -15.19 -17.84 7.67
C ASP A 758 -16.46 -18.11 6.83
N VAL A 759 -16.35 -18.05 5.49
CA VAL A 759 -17.47 -18.20 4.55
C VAL A 759 -18.05 -19.61 4.43
N VAL A 760 -17.39 -20.60 5.04
CA VAL A 760 -17.83 -22.00 5.09
C VAL A 760 -18.00 -22.51 6.52
N ASN A 761 -17.87 -21.62 7.51
CA ASN A 761 -17.73 -22.00 8.91
C ASN A 761 -19.10 -22.27 9.58
N PRO A 762 -19.41 -23.53 9.97
CA PRO A 762 -20.67 -23.91 10.63
C PRO A 762 -20.97 -23.22 11.96
N ALA A 763 -19.95 -22.68 12.62
CA ALA A 763 -20.15 -21.88 13.83
C ALA A 763 -21.04 -20.67 13.55
N ALA A 764 -21.18 -20.24 12.28
CA ALA A 764 -22.17 -19.26 11.86
C ALA A 764 -23.62 -19.65 12.22
N ASN A 765 -23.95 -20.94 12.27
CA ASN A 765 -25.30 -21.40 12.57
C ASN A 765 -25.55 -21.62 14.07
N SER A 766 -24.49 -21.71 14.89
CA SER A 766 -24.58 -22.31 16.23
C SER A 766 -23.80 -21.61 17.33
N ALA A 767 -22.69 -20.94 17.02
CA ALA A 767 -21.86 -20.25 18.01
C ALA A 767 -22.43 -18.86 18.27
N GLU A 768 -23.52 -18.83 19.07
CA GLU A 768 -24.22 -17.62 19.47
C GLU A 768 -23.23 -16.59 19.96
N GLY A 769 -23.30 -15.45 19.30
CA GLY A 769 -22.43 -14.36 19.63
C GLY A 769 -20.98 -14.63 19.26
N THR A 770 -20.75 -15.03 18.02
CA THR A 770 -19.44 -14.95 17.36
C THR A 770 -19.61 -14.17 16.07
N PRO A 771 -18.53 -13.67 15.44
CA PRO A 771 -18.66 -12.74 14.31
C PRO A 771 -19.42 -13.27 13.14
N ILE A 772 -19.39 -14.57 12.98
CA ILE A 772 -20.06 -15.24 11.88
C ILE A 772 -21.46 -15.72 12.28
N TYR A 773 -21.90 -15.58 13.53
CA TYR A 773 -23.22 -16.07 13.95
C TYR A 773 -24.35 -15.36 13.21
N GLY A 774 -25.21 -16.14 12.54
CA GLY A 774 -26.25 -15.65 11.65
C GLY A 774 -25.78 -15.28 10.24
N MET A 775 -24.47 -15.36 9.95
CA MET A 775 -23.94 -15.17 8.59
C MET A 775 -24.44 -16.30 7.70
N PRO A 776 -25.09 -16.00 6.56
CA PRO A 776 -25.30 -17.00 5.54
C PRO A 776 -23.95 -17.54 5.11
N ILE A 777 -23.76 -18.85 5.16
CA ILE A 777 -22.52 -19.52 4.75
C ILE A 777 -22.78 -20.38 3.52
N LEU A 778 -21.72 -20.66 2.78
CA LEU A 778 -21.72 -21.81 1.89
C LEU A 778 -21.79 -23.05 2.78
N LYS A 779 -22.87 -23.82 2.62
CA LYS A 779 -23.17 -25.01 3.45
C LYS A 779 -22.30 -26.20 3.06
N ALA A 780 -20.99 -25.98 2.95
CA ALA A 780 -20.01 -27.01 2.65
C ALA A 780 -20.08 -28.15 3.67
N GLU A 781 -20.52 -27.87 4.90
CA GLU A 781 -20.81 -28.90 5.90
C GLU A 781 -21.86 -29.93 5.49
N GLU A 782 -22.76 -29.63 4.56
CA GLU A 782 -23.73 -30.63 4.08
C GLU A 782 -23.09 -31.64 3.12
N ALA A 783 -21.87 -31.39 2.64
CA ALA A 783 -21.17 -32.28 1.71
C ALA A 783 -20.62 -33.54 2.38
N ARG A 784 -20.46 -34.61 1.60
CA ARG A 784 -19.97 -35.90 2.11
C ARG A 784 -18.48 -35.89 2.41
N ASN A 785 -17.68 -35.31 1.51
CA ASN A 785 -16.23 -35.24 1.65
C ASN A 785 -15.75 -33.83 1.35
N ILE A 786 -14.83 -33.33 2.17
CA ILE A 786 -14.38 -31.95 2.07
C ILE A 786 -12.85 -31.95 2.17
N ILE A 787 -12.20 -31.26 1.24
CA ILE A 787 -10.78 -30.94 1.31
C ILE A 787 -10.66 -29.44 1.53
N ILE A 788 -9.91 -29.03 2.55
CA ILE A 788 -9.72 -27.62 2.88
C ILE A 788 -8.26 -27.26 2.74
N CYS A 789 -7.95 -26.31 1.88
CA CYS A 789 -6.62 -25.80 1.61
C CYS A 789 -6.45 -24.40 2.22
N ASN A 790 -6.14 -24.33 3.52
CA ASN A 790 -5.98 -23.08 4.27
C ASN A 790 -4.57 -22.95 4.85
N TYR A 791 -4.13 -21.74 5.17
CA TYR A 791 -2.74 -21.52 5.61
C TYR A 791 -2.40 -22.21 6.94
N ASP A 792 -3.34 -22.19 7.88
CA ASP A 792 -3.30 -22.91 9.14
C ASP A 792 -4.73 -23.31 9.54
N ASP A 793 -4.85 -24.02 10.66
CA ASP A 793 -6.12 -24.38 11.30
C ASP A 793 -6.61 -23.29 12.27
N LYS A 794 -5.92 -22.15 12.32
CA LYS A 794 -6.32 -21.04 13.17
C LYS A 794 -7.62 -20.43 12.65
N PRO A 795 -8.35 -19.74 13.53
CA PRO A 795 -9.48 -18.94 13.12
C PRO A 795 -9.17 -18.02 11.93
N GLY A 796 -10.18 -17.83 11.09
CA GLY A 796 -10.08 -16.96 9.93
C GLY A 796 -10.00 -15.50 10.33
N TYR A 797 -10.39 -14.62 9.42
CA TYR A 797 -10.42 -13.19 9.69
C TYR A 797 -11.35 -12.87 10.86
N ALA A 798 -12.43 -13.63 11.00
CA ALA A 798 -13.39 -13.48 12.08
C ALA A 798 -12.87 -13.91 13.46
N GLY A 799 -11.71 -14.55 13.59
CA GLY A 799 -11.23 -14.99 14.91
C GLY A 799 -12.06 -16.13 15.54
N VAL A 800 -13.01 -16.72 14.80
CA VAL A 800 -13.83 -17.86 15.23
C VAL A 800 -13.20 -19.18 14.79
N PRO A 801 -12.97 -20.13 15.73
CA PRO A 801 -12.58 -21.48 15.37
C PRO A 801 -13.60 -22.08 14.39
N ASN A 802 -13.13 -22.85 13.42
CA ASN A 802 -14.00 -23.46 12.41
C ASN A 802 -14.27 -24.93 12.76
N PRO A 803 -15.48 -25.29 13.23
CA PRO A 803 -15.82 -26.68 13.57
C PRO A 803 -15.71 -27.63 12.37
N LEU A 804 -15.72 -27.10 11.14
CA LEU A 804 -15.51 -27.90 9.95
C LEU A 804 -14.13 -28.57 9.95
N TYR A 805 -13.11 -27.95 10.54
CA TYR A 805 -11.74 -28.48 10.53
C TYR A 805 -11.58 -29.78 11.32
N THR A 806 -12.46 -30.02 12.29
CA THR A 806 -12.44 -31.20 13.15
C THR A 806 -13.55 -32.20 12.81
N ARG A 807 -14.37 -31.93 11.78
CA ARG A 807 -15.46 -32.81 11.38
C ARG A 807 -14.96 -34.06 10.66
N ASP A 808 -15.58 -35.20 10.94
CA ASP A 808 -15.35 -36.42 10.19
C ASP A 808 -15.68 -36.23 8.69
N GLY A 809 -14.83 -36.78 7.82
CA GLY A 809 -14.92 -36.58 6.36
C GLY A 809 -14.29 -35.28 5.84
N VAL A 810 -13.67 -34.47 6.71
CA VAL A 810 -12.88 -33.29 6.32
C VAL A 810 -11.39 -33.60 6.35
N ILE A 811 -10.71 -33.23 5.28
CA ILE A 811 -9.26 -33.30 5.15
C ILE A 811 -8.73 -31.87 5.08
N LEU A 812 -8.10 -31.44 6.15
CA LEU A 812 -7.45 -30.13 6.22
C LEU A 812 -5.99 -30.25 5.73
N MET A 813 -5.69 -29.53 4.66
CA MET A 813 -4.37 -29.35 4.09
C MET A 813 -3.87 -27.95 4.46
N THR A 814 -3.08 -27.86 5.53
CA THR A 814 -2.52 -26.59 6.00
C THR A 814 -1.32 -26.16 5.14
N GLY A 815 -1.11 -24.85 5.02
CA GLY A 815 0.00 -24.25 4.27
C GLY A 815 -0.45 -23.38 3.10
N ASP A 816 0.51 -22.97 2.28
CA ASP A 816 0.21 -22.10 1.14
C ASP A 816 -0.78 -22.78 0.17
N ALA A 817 -1.93 -22.14 -0.09
CA ALA A 817 -3.00 -22.73 -0.89
C ALA A 817 -2.56 -23.08 -2.32
N SER A 818 -1.58 -22.37 -2.88
CA SER A 818 -0.99 -22.66 -4.18
C SER A 818 -0.26 -24.02 -4.17
N LYS A 819 0.44 -24.34 -3.07
CA LYS A 819 1.12 -25.64 -2.89
C LYS A 819 0.14 -26.77 -2.63
N SER A 820 -0.93 -26.52 -1.87
CA SER A 820 -1.99 -27.52 -1.68
C SER A 820 -2.65 -27.88 -3.00
N PHE A 821 -2.85 -26.90 -3.90
CA PHE A 821 -3.38 -27.15 -5.23
C PHE A 821 -2.42 -27.88 -6.17
N ASP A 822 -1.10 -27.72 -6.01
CA ASP A 822 -0.12 -28.57 -6.73
C ASP A 822 -0.29 -30.04 -6.35
N LYS A 823 -0.49 -30.33 -5.05
CA LYS A 823 -0.76 -31.70 -4.57
C LYS A 823 -2.09 -32.24 -5.12
N LEU A 824 -3.16 -31.44 -5.10
CA LEU A 824 -4.45 -31.87 -5.64
C LEU A 824 -4.41 -32.10 -7.15
N LEU A 825 -3.63 -31.29 -7.90
CA LEU A 825 -3.37 -31.50 -9.32
C LEU A 825 -2.64 -32.82 -9.56
N ALA A 826 -1.59 -33.11 -8.80
CA ALA A 826 -0.86 -34.39 -8.86
C ALA A 826 -1.79 -35.58 -8.57
N TYR A 827 -2.60 -35.48 -7.52
CA TYR A 827 -3.59 -36.51 -7.19
C TYR A 827 -4.60 -36.70 -8.32
N ALA A 828 -5.16 -35.61 -8.85
CA ALA A 828 -6.08 -35.64 -9.98
C ALA A 828 -5.43 -36.27 -11.22
N GLN A 829 -4.12 -36.14 -11.42
CA GLN A 829 -3.37 -36.78 -12.52
C GLN A 829 -3.15 -38.28 -12.31
N GLY A 830 -3.35 -38.80 -11.10
CA GLY A 830 -3.18 -40.23 -10.76
C GLY A 830 -1.92 -40.50 -9.93
N GLU A 831 -1.22 -39.47 -9.46
CA GLU A 831 -0.05 -39.63 -8.61
C GLU A 831 -0.50 -39.98 -7.18
N SER A 832 0.08 -41.03 -6.60
CA SER A 832 -0.15 -41.39 -5.20
C SER A 832 0.55 -40.37 -4.28
N PRO A 833 0.01 -40.07 -3.08
CA PRO A 833 0.74 -39.28 -2.10
C PRO A 833 2.08 -39.94 -1.82
N ALA A 834 3.17 -39.18 -1.98
CA ALA A 834 4.49 -39.65 -1.59
C ALA A 834 4.45 -39.94 -0.08
N GLY A 835 4.64 -41.22 0.28
CA GLY A 835 4.65 -41.67 1.67
C GLY A 835 5.88 -41.22 2.44
#